data_AF-A0A6G1QA34-F1
#
_entry.id   AF-A0A6G1QA34-F1
#
_cell.length_a   1.000
_cell.length_b   1.000
_cell.length_c   1.000
_cell.angle_alpha   90.00
_cell.angle_beta   90.00
_cell.angle_gamma   90.00
#
_symmetry.space_group_name_H-M   'P 1'
#
loop_
_entity.id
_entity.type
_entity.pdbx_description
1 polymer ?
#
loop_
_entity_poly.entity_id
_entity_poly.type
_entity_poly.pdbx_seq_one_letter_code
_entity_poly.pdbx_strand_id
1 'polypeptide(L)'
;MKTPGQAGCEEWWRELNPGKCHESAWTTAASHIEVILPLFPFALVQRMVGMCRGRRKFLAASFALLFIPALTWLYLSVGGFQVRPVPLSPLEAQSSTPVGGAGERQALEMRVRAVEEENRALRRELSRPPRSPSGRLPNGNHRGNQSRAHSEEGTGDNDGQKAAAVGNSSDCVQQPVVDKCETIHVAIVCAGYNASRDVVTLVKSVLFHRRNPLHFHFITDSIAQQILSSLFHTWMVPAVRVDFYDADELKSEVSWIPNKHYSGIYGLMKLVLTKTLPSDLQRVIVLDTDITFATDIAELWAVFHKFKGQQVLGLVENQSDWYLGNLWKNHRPWPALGRGFNTGVILLLLDRLRKLRWEQMWRLTAERELMSMLSTSLADQLLCWDLFLPDREDENFGLVTAKQSKICSNQKQDIFNAVIKQNPFLIHQLPCFWNVQLSDHTRSEKCYRDVSDLKVIHWNSPKKLRVKNKHVEFFRNLYLTFLEYDGNLLRRELFGCPSEADHNSENLQKTLSELDEDDPCYEFRRERFTVHRTHLYFLHYEYKPSSDNTDVTLVAQLSMDRLQMLEAICKHWEGPISLALYLSDAEAQQFLRYAQGSEVLMSRGNVGYHIVYKEGQFYPVNLLRNVAMQQVNTPYMFLSDIDFLPMYGLYEYLRKSVVQLDMANTKKALVVPAFETLRYRLSYPKSKAELLSQLDMGTLFTFRYHVWTKGHAPTNFAKWRTATTPYRVQWEADFEPYVMVRRDCPEYDRRFVGFGWNKVAHIMELDAQEYEFVVLPNAYMIHMPHAPSFDITKFRSNKQYRVCLKTLKEEFQQNMSRRYGFAALKYMTAENNS
;
A
#
# COMPACT_ATOMS: atom_id res chain seq x y z
N MET A 1 5.91 61.56 2.58
CA MET A 1 5.75 62.57 1.52
C MET A 1 5.52 61.88 0.19
N LYS A 2 4.76 62.50 -0.72
CA LYS A 2 4.73 62.31 -2.19
C LYS A 2 4.88 60.90 -2.80
N THR A 3 3.72 60.38 -3.22
CA THR A 3 3.37 59.78 -4.53
C THR A 3 4.03 60.44 -5.76
N PRO A 4 3.88 59.96 -7.04
CA PRO A 4 3.00 58.90 -7.61
C PRO A 4 3.79 57.65 -8.11
N GLY A 5 3.26 56.62 -8.77
CA GLY A 5 1.99 56.37 -9.52
C GLY A 5 2.32 55.86 -10.95
N GLN A 6 1.39 55.37 -11.80
CA GLN A 6 -0.08 55.27 -11.69
C GLN A 6 -0.65 54.39 -12.85
N ALA A 7 -1.73 53.62 -12.58
CA ALA A 7 -2.78 53.10 -13.51
C ALA A 7 -2.39 52.28 -14.78
N GLY A 8 -3.29 51.54 -15.46
CA GLY A 8 -4.71 51.19 -15.20
C GLY A 8 -4.93 49.66 -15.01
N CYS A 9 -6.11 49.13 -14.64
CA CYS A 9 -7.46 49.28 -15.24
C CYS A 9 -7.54 48.67 -16.66
N GLU A 10 -8.55 47.88 -17.04
CA GLU A 10 -9.77 47.35 -16.38
C GLU A 10 -10.25 46.11 -17.19
N GLU A 11 -10.56 44.96 -16.57
CA GLU A 11 -11.91 44.43 -16.29
C GLU A 11 -12.68 43.67 -17.42
N TRP A 12 -13.19 42.45 -17.08
CA TRP A 12 -14.47 41.82 -17.54
C TRP A 12 -14.63 41.36 -19.03
N TRP A 13 -15.47 40.37 -19.40
CA TRP A 13 -16.03 39.18 -18.71
C TRP A 13 -16.70 38.22 -19.76
N ARG A 14 -16.37 36.91 -19.77
CA ARG A 14 -17.11 35.79 -20.44
C ARG A 14 -17.35 35.93 -21.98
N GLU A 15 -17.95 34.99 -22.75
CA GLU A 15 -18.42 33.60 -22.58
C GLU A 15 -18.35 32.83 -23.94
N LEU A 16 -18.62 31.51 -23.92
CA LEU A 16 -19.09 30.65 -25.03
C LEU A 16 -18.16 30.19 -26.20
N ASN A 17 -18.18 28.86 -26.37
CA ASN A 17 -17.83 28.02 -27.53
C ASN A 17 -18.96 28.03 -28.60
N PRO A 18 -18.88 27.31 -29.76
CA PRO A 18 -17.71 26.82 -30.54
C PRO A 18 -17.83 27.10 -32.07
N GLY A 19 -16.82 26.77 -32.89
CA GLY A 19 -16.98 26.75 -34.36
C GLY A 19 -15.77 26.26 -35.17
N LYS A 20 -16.02 25.49 -36.25
CA LYS A 20 -15.00 25.04 -37.23
C LYS A 20 -14.88 26.03 -38.39
N CYS A 21 -13.70 26.15 -38.99
CA CYS A 21 -13.58 26.20 -40.46
C CYS A 21 -12.17 25.79 -40.96
N HIS A 22 -12.05 25.59 -42.27
CA HIS A 22 -10.86 25.09 -42.98
C HIS A 22 -10.04 26.23 -43.62
N GLU A 23 -8.75 25.92 -43.91
CA GLU A 23 -7.98 26.41 -45.08
C GLU A 23 -7.68 27.94 -45.21
N SER A 24 -6.68 28.38 -45.97
CA SER A 24 -5.60 27.70 -46.73
C SER A 24 -4.29 28.53 -46.70
N ALA A 25 -3.20 27.94 -47.20
CA ALA A 25 -1.88 28.57 -47.23
C ALA A 25 -1.75 29.70 -48.27
N TRP A 26 -0.76 30.58 -48.04
CA TRP A 26 -0.10 31.33 -49.11
C TRP A 26 1.27 30.73 -49.40
N THR A 27 1.52 30.41 -50.66
CA THR A 27 2.83 30.07 -51.24
C THR A 27 3.62 31.38 -51.56
N THR A 28 4.87 31.44 -52.05
CA THR A 28 5.59 30.52 -52.97
C THR A 28 7.10 30.83 -53.03
N ALA A 29 7.83 29.92 -53.73
CA ALA A 29 9.14 30.06 -54.40
C ALA A 29 10.42 29.84 -53.55
N ALA A 30 11.52 29.25 -54.05
CA ALA A 30 11.81 28.38 -55.23
C ALA A 30 13.17 27.66 -54.98
N SER A 31 13.82 26.87 -55.87
CA SER A 31 13.62 26.48 -57.29
C SER A 31 14.18 25.07 -57.57
N HIS A 32 13.84 24.50 -58.74
CA HIS A 32 14.22 23.15 -59.25
C HIS A 32 15.74 23.02 -59.59
N ILE A 33 16.35 21.85 -59.89
CA ILE A 33 16.12 20.96 -61.07
C ILE A 33 16.61 19.50 -60.84
N GLU A 34 16.02 18.56 -61.60
CA GLU A 34 16.20 17.09 -61.61
C GLU A 34 17.28 16.66 -62.66
N VAL A 35 17.52 15.43 -63.13
CA VAL A 35 16.83 14.11 -63.20
C VAL A 35 17.90 12.97 -63.07
N ILE A 36 17.80 11.67 -63.42
CA ILE A 36 17.07 10.84 -64.41
C ILE A 36 16.68 9.48 -63.76
N LEU A 37 15.53 8.92 -64.18
CA LEU A 37 15.04 7.54 -63.90
C LEU A 37 15.05 6.73 -65.22
N PRO A 38 15.06 5.37 -65.24
CA PRO A 38 13.77 4.68 -65.41
C PRO A 38 13.62 3.21 -64.92
N LEU A 39 12.34 2.85 -64.69
CA LEU A 39 11.67 1.55 -64.94
C LEU A 39 11.76 0.31 -64.00
N PHE A 40 10.54 -0.07 -63.57
CA PHE A 40 9.95 -1.33 -63.10
C PHE A 40 10.31 -2.61 -63.90
N PRO A 41 9.88 -3.83 -63.47
CA PRO A 41 9.80 -4.41 -62.11
C PRO A 41 10.28 -5.89 -62.07
N PHE A 42 10.07 -6.65 -60.99
CA PHE A 42 9.27 -7.91 -60.98
C PHE A 42 9.27 -8.63 -59.61
N ALA A 43 8.15 -9.30 -59.29
CA ALA A 43 8.10 -10.29 -58.20
C ALA A 43 8.39 -11.70 -58.76
N LEU A 44 9.61 -12.22 -58.56
CA LEU A 44 9.96 -13.58 -59.03
C LEU A 44 11.05 -14.35 -58.24
N VAL A 45 11.23 -14.11 -56.93
CA VAL A 45 12.17 -14.91 -56.10
C VAL A 45 11.51 -15.49 -54.83
N GLN A 46 10.25 -15.90 -54.93
CA GLN A 46 9.56 -16.64 -53.86
C GLN A 46 9.19 -18.09 -54.28
N ARG A 47 10.03 -18.74 -55.10
CA ARG A 47 9.84 -20.15 -55.46
C ARG A 47 11.09 -20.88 -56.00
N MET A 48 12.16 -20.99 -55.21
CA MET A 48 13.12 -22.10 -55.33
C MET A 48 14.00 -22.24 -54.07
N VAL A 49 14.68 -23.40 -53.93
CA VAL A 49 15.49 -23.85 -52.77
C VAL A 49 14.68 -24.26 -51.53
N GLY A 50 13.88 -25.32 -51.71
CA GLY A 50 13.78 -26.33 -50.65
C GLY A 50 14.97 -27.31 -50.74
N MET A 51 15.35 -27.91 -49.61
CA MET A 51 16.21 -29.10 -49.51
C MET A 51 17.60 -29.08 -50.20
N CYS A 52 18.66 -28.73 -49.44
CA CYS A 52 19.86 -29.60 -49.39
C CYS A 52 20.75 -29.32 -48.16
N ARG A 53 21.59 -30.30 -47.77
CA ARG A 53 22.43 -30.26 -46.56
C ARG A 53 23.88 -29.84 -46.85
N GLY A 54 24.47 -29.03 -45.96
CA GLY A 54 25.90 -29.14 -45.60
C GLY A 54 26.87 -28.03 -46.02
N ARG A 55 27.96 -27.90 -45.25
CA ARG A 55 29.24 -27.22 -45.57
C ARG A 55 29.20 -25.77 -46.11
N ARG A 56 28.75 -24.79 -45.32
CA ARG A 56 29.13 -23.36 -45.52
C ARG A 56 29.55 -22.55 -44.26
N LYS A 57 29.59 -23.14 -43.06
CA LYS A 57 29.91 -22.41 -41.81
C LYS A 57 31.39 -22.00 -41.60
N PHE A 58 32.31 -22.33 -42.50
CA PHE A 58 33.75 -22.04 -42.33
C PHE A 58 34.29 -20.83 -43.13
N LEU A 59 33.56 -20.28 -44.10
CA LEU A 59 34.05 -19.16 -44.92
C LEU A 59 33.63 -17.77 -44.41
N ALA A 60 32.50 -17.67 -43.69
CA ALA A 60 32.02 -16.39 -43.16
C ALA A 60 32.86 -15.88 -41.96
N ALA A 61 33.42 -16.80 -41.15
CA ALA A 61 34.18 -16.45 -39.95
C ALA A 61 35.50 -15.71 -40.27
N SER A 62 36.17 -16.08 -41.36
CA SER A 62 37.49 -15.53 -41.71
C SER A 62 37.45 -14.08 -42.20
N PHE A 63 36.32 -13.60 -42.72
CA PHE A 63 36.19 -12.21 -43.19
C PHE A 63 36.03 -11.20 -42.05
N ALA A 64 35.37 -11.58 -40.95
CA ALA A 64 35.14 -10.69 -39.81
C ALA A 64 36.43 -10.37 -39.03
N LEU A 65 37.37 -11.33 -38.95
CA LEU A 65 38.60 -11.22 -38.16
C LEU A 65 39.65 -10.26 -38.72
N LEU A 66 39.57 -9.87 -40.00
CA LEU A 66 40.55 -8.98 -40.65
C LEU A 66 40.08 -7.53 -40.81
N PHE A 67 38.78 -7.28 -41.00
CA PHE A 67 38.28 -5.93 -41.27
C PHE A 67 38.12 -5.05 -40.03
N ILE A 68 37.75 -5.62 -38.88
CA ILE A 68 37.49 -4.85 -37.66
C ILE A 68 38.77 -4.17 -37.12
N PRO A 69 39.93 -4.85 -37.00
CA PRO A 69 41.15 -4.20 -36.51
C PRO A 69 41.65 -3.06 -37.41
N ALA A 70 41.51 -3.21 -38.74
CA ALA A 70 41.94 -2.20 -39.70
C ALA A 70 41.15 -0.89 -39.57
N LEU A 71 39.83 -0.98 -39.41
CA LEU A 71 38.96 0.18 -39.16
C LEU A 71 39.28 0.86 -37.82
N THR A 72 39.55 0.09 -36.75
CA THR A 72 39.95 0.67 -35.46
C THR A 72 41.30 1.38 -35.53
N TRP A 73 42.27 0.83 -36.25
CA TRP A 73 43.60 1.44 -36.40
C TRP A 73 43.55 2.73 -37.26
N LEU A 74 42.70 2.76 -38.30
CA LEU A 74 42.48 3.95 -39.11
C LEU A 74 41.82 5.10 -38.31
N TYR A 75 40.92 4.76 -37.38
CA TYR A 75 40.26 5.74 -36.50
C TYR A 75 41.24 6.35 -35.47
N LEU A 76 42.17 5.56 -34.94
CA LEU A 76 43.12 5.99 -33.91
C LEU A 76 44.36 6.75 -34.44
N SER A 77 44.62 6.71 -35.75
CA SER A 77 45.83 7.30 -36.36
C SER A 77 45.68 8.74 -36.86
N VAL A 78 44.47 9.31 -36.80
CA VAL A 78 44.17 10.68 -37.30
C VAL A 78 44.10 11.73 -36.18
N GLY A 79 43.99 11.33 -34.90
CA GLY A 79 43.81 12.22 -33.76
C GLY A 79 45.10 12.58 -33.01
N GLY A 80 45.94 13.47 -33.57
CA GLY A 80 47.19 13.91 -32.93
C GLY A 80 47.15 15.33 -32.37
N PHE A 81 47.37 15.50 -31.06
CA PHE A 81 47.69 16.79 -30.44
C PHE A 81 48.73 16.65 -29.30
N GLN A 82 49.60 17.65 -29.16
CA GLN A 82 50.74 17.64 -28.22
C GLN A 82 50.39 18.26 -26.86
N VAL A 83 51.14 17.89 -25.81
CA VAL A 83 51.09 18.51 -24.48
C VAL A 83 52.49 18.92 -24.01
N ARG A 84 52.61 20.14 -23.48
CA ARG A 84 53.70 20.58 -22.58
C ARG A 84 53.09 21.34 -21.38
N PRO A 85 53.76 21.42 -20.20
CA PRO A 85 53.09 21.72 -18.92
C PRO A 85 53.49 23.06 -18.26
N VAL A 86 53.04 23.27 -17.00
CA VAL A 86 53.39 24.34 -16.01
C VAL A 86 52.49 25.61 -16.04
N PRO A 87 51.96 26.15 -14.91
CA PRO A 87 51.71 25.61 -13.56
C PRO A 87 50.28 25.88 -12.97
N LEU A 88 50.09 25.44 -11.71
CA LEU A 88 49.03 25.78 -10.73
C LEU A 88 48.92 27.31 -10.44
N SER A 89 47.84 27.97 -9.99
CA SER A 89 46.53 27.66 -9.35
C SER A 89 45.48 28.77 -9.70
N PRO A 90 44.38 29.03 -8.94
CA PRO A 90 43.13 28.27 -8.85
C PRO A 90 41.87 29.11 -9.21
N LEU A 91 40.81 28.51 -9.78
CA LEU A 91 39.47 29.13 -9.83
C LEU A 91 38.34 28.11 -10.02
N GLU A 92 37.12 28.58 -9.74
CA GLU A 92 35.83 27.90 -9.57
C GLU A 92 35.50 26.75 -10.53
N ALA A 93 35.05 25.62 -9.97
CA ALA A 93 34.60 24.45 -10.73
C ALA A 93 33.12 24.54 -11.14
N GLN A 94 32.86 24.92 -12.39
CA GLN A 94 31.55 24.68 -13.01
C GLN A 94 31.35 23.17 -13.31
N SER A 95 30.12 22.67 -13.15
CA SER A 95 29.79 21.25 -13.27
C SER A 95 29.49 20.82 -14.71
N SER A 96 30.15 19.77 -15.20
CA SER A 96 29.80 19.06 -16.44
C SER A 96 29.30 17.64 -16.13
N THR A 97 27.99 17.41 -16.32
CA THR A 97 27.35 16.10 -16.12
C THR A 97 27.26 15.29 -17.41
N PRO A 98 27.47 13.96 -17.38
CA PRO A 98 27.04 13.06 -18.45
C PRO A 98 25.51 13.12 -18.62
N VAL A 99 25.03 13.03 -19.87
CA VAL A 99 23.61 13.12 -20.21
C VAL A 99 22.91 11.75 -20.09
N GLY A 100 21.70 11.74 -19.52
CA GLY A 100 20.83 10.56 -19.41
C GLY A 100 20.71 9.99 -17.99
N GLY A 101 19.52 10.10 -17.39
CA GLY A 101 19.14 9.43 -16.13
C GLY A 101 19.11 10.32 -14.87
N ALA A 102 19.96 11.34 -14.74
CA ALA A 102 19.93 12.23 -13.56
C ALA A 102 18.71 13.16 -13.54
N GLY A 103 18.38 13.75 -14.69
CA GLY A 103 17.30 14.75 -14.81
C GLY A 103 15.91 14.20 -14.52
N GLU A 104 15.59 12.97 -14.94
CA GLU A 104 14.29 12.34 -14.67
C GLU A 104 14.09 12.07 -13.18
N ARG A 105 15.13 11.61 -12.49
CA ARG A 105 15.10 11.42 -11.03
C ARG A 105 14.88 12.74 -10.29
N GLN A 106 15.58 13.80 -10.69
CA GLN A 106 15.44 15.11 -10.06
C GLN A 106 14.07 15.77 -10.38
N ALA A 107 13.55 15.56 -11.60
CA ALA A 107 12.19 15.97 -11.97
C ALA A 107 11.11 15.20 -11.18
N LEU A 108 11.30 13.90 -10.96
CA LEU A 108 10.42 13.09 -10.12
C LEU A 108 10.46 13.55 -8.65
N GLU A 109 11.66 13.79 -8.09
CA GLU A 109 11.81 14.31 -6.72
C GLU A 109 11.17 15.70 -6.55
N MET A 110 11.30 16.61 -7.54
CA MET A 110 10.59 17.90 -7.50
C MET A 110 9.07 17.74 -7.64
N ARG A 111 8.58 16.83 -8.49
CA ARG A 111 7.15 16.58 -8.67
C ARG A 111 6.51 15.92 -7.46
N VAL A 112 7.23 15.03 -6.77
CA VAL A 112 6.81 14.47 -5.47
C VAL A 112 6.73 15.58 -4.41
N ARG A 113 7.73 16.48 -4.31
CA ARG A 113 7.67 17.62 -3.38
C ARG A 113 6.50 18.55 -3.67
N ALA A 114 6.24 18.88 -4.93
CA ALA A 114 5.10 19.72 -5.30
C ALA A 114 3.77 19.08 -4.86
N VAL A 115 3.59 17.77 -5.08
CA VAL A 115 2.39 17.03 -4.63
C VAL A 115 2.34 16.91 -3.10
N GLU A 116 3.46 16.73 -2.39
CA GLU A 116 3.48 16.75 -0.92
C GLU A 116 3.15 18.14 -0.36
N GLU A 117 3.53 19.23 -1.03
CA GLU A 117 3.22 20.60 -0.61
C GLU A 117 1.77 21.00 -0.94
N GLU A 118 1.24 20.58 -2.08
CA GLU A 118 -0.17 20.74 -2.46
C GLU A 118 -1.10 19.99 -1.48
N ASN A 119 -0.78 18.73 -1.16
CA ASN A 119 -1.49 17.97 -0.12
C ASN A 119 -1.35 18.62 1.28
N ARG A 120 -0.20 19.24 1.59
CA ARG A 120 0.00 19.96 2.86
C ARG A 120 -0.77 21.29 2.90
N ALA A 121 -1.00 21.94 1.75
CA ALA A 121 -1.86 23.10 1.64
C ALA A 121 -3.35 22.73 1.80
N LEU A 122 -3.82 21.72 1.06
CA LEU A 122 -5.18 21.17 1.18
C LEU A 122 -5.49 20.76 2.63
N ARG A 123 -4.57 20.05 3.30
CA ARG A 123 -4.71 19.67 4.71
C ARG A 123 -4.85 20.88 5.66
N ARG A 124 -4.22 22.03 5.38
CA ARG A 124 -4.36 23.28 6.16
C ARG A 124 -5.65 24.04 5.89
N GLU A 125 -6.18 23.93 4.68
CA GLU A 125 -7.43 24.57 4.29
C GLU A 125 -8.64 23.79 4.85
N LEU A 126 -8.56 22.45 4.79
CA LEU A 126 -9.53 21.53 5.37
C LEU A 126 -9.50 21.45 6.91
N SER A 127 -8.42 21.87 7.57
CA SER A 127 -8.31 21.86 9.04
C SER A 127 -8.89 23.09 9.73
N ARG A 128 -9.54 24.01 9.02
CA ARG A 128 -10.22 25.16 9.65
C ARG A 128 -11.60 24.76 10.20
N PRO A 129 -11.92 25.07 11.47
CA PRO A 129 -13.25 24.82 12.01
C PRO A 129 -14.31 25.72 11.33
N PRO A 130 -15.60 25.33 11.35
CA PRO A 130 -16.68 26.16 10.82
C PRO A 130 -16.75 27.52 11.52
N ARG A 131 -16.90 28.60 10.75
CA ARG A 131 -17.11 29.95 11.31
C ARG A 131 -18.53 30.07 11.86
N SER A 132 -18.67 30.03 13.19
CA SER A 132 -19.88 30.47 13.87
C SER A 132 -19.99 32.01 13.82
N PRO A 133 -21.18 32.59 13.55
CA PRO A 133 -21.35 34.03 13.46
C PRO A 133 -21.54 34.69 14.84
N SER A 134 -20.45 35.01 15.52
CA SER A 134 -20.43 35.64 16.85
C SER A 134 -20.62 37.18 16.80
N GLY A 135 -21.81 37.63 16.40
CA GLY A 135 -22.17 39.05 16.41
C GLY A 135 -22.46 39.59 17.82
N ARG A 136 -21.55 40.41 18.37
CA ARG A 136 -21.86 41.34 19.48
C ARG A 136 -21.85 42.77 18.96
N LEU A 137 -22.95 43.51 19.18
CA LEU A 137 -23.05 44.95 18.95
C LEU A 137 -23.28 45.70 20.29
N PRO A 138 -22.66 46.88 20.52
CA PRO A 138 -22.98 47.74 21.65
C PRO A 138 -24.35 48.43 21.54
N ASN A 139 -24.78 49.08 22.62
CA ASN A 139 -26.15 49.56 22.81
C ASN A 139 -26.28 51.10 22.71
N GLY A 140 -27.41 51.58 22.17
CA GLY A 140 -27.80 53.02 22.10
C GLY A 140 -27.08 53.85 21.01
N ASN A 141 -27.73 54.75 20.26
CA ASN A 141 -28.95 55.50 20.59
C ASN A 141 -29.75 55.95 19.33
N HIS A 142 -30.93 56.54 19.58
CA HIS A 142 -31.92 57.13 18.65
C HIS A 142 -31.37 57.92 17.41
N ARG A 143 -32.13 58.19 16.32
CA ARG A 143 -33.60 58.42 16.19
C ARG A 143 -34.05 58.42 14.70
N GLY A 144 -35.28 57.99 14.37
CA GLY A 144 -35.99 58.46 13.16
C GLY A 144 -36.67 57.42 12.23
N ASN A 145 -38.02 57.43 12.22
CA ASN A 145 -38.99 57.14 11.15
C ASN A 145 -38.45 56.98 9.70
N GLN A 146 -39.01 56.15 8.80
CA GLN A 146 -40.24 55.30 8.70
C GLN A 146 -39.94 54.19 7.63
N SER A 147 -40.66 53.09 7.41
CA SER A 147 -42.12 52.80 7.49
C SER A 147 -42.43 51.29 7.64
N ARG A 148 -43.65 50.97 8.13
CA ARG A 148 -44.46 49.71 8.06
C ARG A 148 -43.73 48.36 7.83
N ALA A 149 -43.59 47.41 8.76
CA ALA A 149 -44.47 46.79 9.77
C ALA A 149 -45.28 45.56 9.30
N HIS A 150 -45.17 44.46 10.06
CA HIS A 150 -45.95 43.21 9.95
C HIS A 150 -47.37 43.35 10.54
N SER A 151 -48.28 42.46 10.12
CA SER A 151 -48.96 41.52 11.05
C SER A 151 -49.60 40.35 10.28
N GLU A 152 -49.94 39.29 11.01
CA GLU A 152 -50.79 38.19 10.56
C GLU A 152 -52.28 38.58 10.69
N GLU A 153 -53.16 37.95 9.89
CA GLU A 153 -54.50 37.42 10.27
C GLU A 153 -55.26 36.95 9.01
N GLY A 154 -56.38 36.24 9.17
CA GLY A 154 -57.21 35.81 8.04
C GLY A 154 -58.65 35.45 8.43
N THR A 155 -59.59 35.82 7.56
CA THR A 155 -61.02 35.46 7.56
C THR A 155 -61.56 35.50 6.12
N GLY A 156 -62.73 34.88 5.88
CA GLY A 156 -63.41 34.86 4.57
C GLY A 156 -64.05 36.20 4.18
N ASP A 157 -64.86 36.30 3.12
CA ASP A 157 -65.42 35.25 2.25
C ASP A 157 -65.58 35.77 0.80
N ASN A 158 -65.71 34.87 -0.17
CA ASN A 158 -66.83 34.90 -1.13
C ASN A 158 -66.92 33.63 -1.99
N ASP A 159 -68.13 33.32 -2.43
CA ASP A 159 -68.51 32.07 -3.08
C ASP A 159 -68.50 32.15 -4.62
N GLY A 160 -68.46 30.99 -5.27
CA GLY A 160 -68.98 30.82 -6.63
C GLY A 160 -68.01 30.93 -7.82
N GLN A 161 -67.41 29.81 -8.21
CA GLN A 161 -67.81 29.12 -9.46
C GLN A 161 -67.19 27.72 -9.61
N LYS A 162 -67.98 26.77 -10.13
CA LYS A 162 -67.52 25.42 -10.49
C LYS A 162 -66.88 25.42 -11.88
N ALA A 163 -65.61 25.04 -11.97
CA ALA A 163 -64.99 24.55 -13.20
C ALA A 163 -64.09 23.36 -12.88
N ALA A 164 -64.23 22.25 -13.60
CA ALA A 164 -63.43 21.05 -13.36
C ALA A 164 -62.10 21.12 -14.13
N ALA A 165 -60.99 20.91 -13.41
CA ALA A 165 -59.66 20.77 -14.00
C ALA A 165 -58.99 19.50 -13.46
N VAL A 166 -58.91 18.46 -14.29
CA VAL A 166 -58.17 17.23 -13.98
C VAL A 166 -56.67 17.51 -14.17
N GLY A 167 -55.98 17.80 -13.06
CA GLY A 167 -54.53 17.98 -13.05
C GLY A 167 -53.80 16.69 -12.67
N ASN A 168 -53.07 16.10 -13.62
CA ASN A 168 -52.21 14.95 -13.32
C ASN A 168 -51.11 15.36 -12.34
N SER A 169 -51.17 14.86 -11.10
CA SER A 169 -49.97 14.79 -10.27
C SER A 169 -49.04 13.74 -10.87
N SER A 170 -47.83 14.14 -11.25
CA SER A 170 -46.80 13.20 -11.67
C SER A 170 -46.32 12.42 -10.45
N ASP A 171 -46.59 11.11 -10.41
CA ASP A 171 -46.10 10.21 -9.38
C ASP A 171 -44.56 10.18 -9.37
N CYS A 172 -43.95 11.06 -8.56
CA CYS A 172 -42.55 11.01 -8.21
C CYS A 172 -42.35 9.81 -7.27
N VAL A 173 -42.29 8.60 -7.86
CA VAL A 173 -42.15 7.33 -7.16
C VAL A 173 -41.07 7.42 -6.09
N GLN A 174 -41.50 7.51 -4.83
CA GLN A 174 -40.59 7.59 -3.70
C GLN A 174 -39.76 6.30 -3.68
N GLN A 175 -38.45 6.43 -3.89
CA GLN A 175 -37.56 5.28 -3.75
C GLN A 175 -37.56 4.85 -2.28
N PRO A 176 -37.56 3.54 -1.97
CA PRO A 176 -37.56 3.08 -0.59
C PRO A 176 -36.30 3.57 0.11
N VAL A 177 -36.48 4.52 1.02
CA VAL A 177 -35.40 5.15 1.78
C VAL A 177 -34.86 4.13 2.79
N VAL A 178 -33.54 4.03 2.90
CA VAL A 178 -32.87 3.32 4.00
C VAL A 178 -32.78 4.30 5.16
N ASP A 179 -33.22 3.89 6.35
CA ASP A 179 -33.15 4.77 7.53
C ASP A 179 -31.69 5.14 7.81
N LYS A 180 -31.43 6.43 8.10
CA LYS A 180 -30.08 7.01 8.22
C LYS A 180 -29.14 6.22 9.14
N CYS A 181 -29.69 5.64 10.20
CA CYS A 181 -28.94 4.88 11.20
C CYS A 181 -29.23 3.36 11.14
N GLU A 182 -29.85 2.85 10.07
CA GLU A 182 -29.86 1.42 9.79
C GLU A 182 -28.44 0.98 9.41
N THR A 183 -27.92 -0.04 10.10
CA THR A 183 -26.62 -0.64 9.80
C THR A 183 -26.71 -1.50 8.54
N ILE A 184 -25.86 -1.20 7.56
CA ILE A 184 -25.73 -1.99 6.33
C ILE A 184 -24.71 -3.10 6.57
N HIS A 185 -25.15 -4.35 6.45
CA HIS A 185 -24.30 -5.53 6.65
C HIS A 185 -23.68 -6.00 5.33
N VAL A 186 -22.34 -6.15 5.33
CA VAL A 186 -21.54 -6.50 4.16
C VAL A 186 -20.64 -7.70 4.46
N ALA A 187 -20.86 -8.84 3.81
CA ALA A 187 -20.03 -10.03 3.94
C ALA A 187 -18.98 -10.12 2.83
N ILE A 188 -17.74 -10.40 3.19
CA ILE A 188 -16.61 -10.50 2.26
C ILE A 188 -15.78 -11.74 2.62
N VAL A 189 -15.43 -12.56 1.62
CA VAL A 189 -14.46 -13.65 1.81
C VAL A 189 -13.09 -13.14 1.40
N CYS A 190 -12.15 -13.08 2.34
CA CYS A 190 -10.84 -12.48 2.15
C CYS A 190 -9.77 -13.36 2.80
N ALA A 191 -8.86 -13.93 2.02
CA ALA A 191 -7.87 -14.89 2.51
C ALA A 191 -6.47 -14.62 1.94
N GLY A 192 -5.46 -14.68 2.80
CA GLY A 192 -4.06 -14.43 2.47
C GLY A 192 -3.72 -12.97 2.14
N TYR A 193 -2.41 -12.73 1.97
CA TYR A 193 -1.79 -11.42 1.82
C TYR A 193 -2.36 -10.55 0.68
N ASN A 194 -2.61 -11.15 -0.49
CA ASN A 194 -3.08 -10.39 -1.66
C ASN A 194 -4.52 -9.91 -1.48
N ALA A 195 -5.45 -10.78 -1.08
CA ALA A 195 -6.85 -10.38 -0.87
C ALA A 195 -6.96 -9.31 0.23
N SER A 196 -6.14 -9.42 1.29
CA SER A 196 -6.10 -8.48 2.41
C SER A 196 -5.67 -7.07 2.00
N ARG A 197 -4.82 -6.96 0.97
CA ARG A 197 -4.40 -5.68 0.38
C ARG A 197 -5.41 -5.16 -0.64
N ASP A 198 -5.90 -6.04 -1.52
CA ASP A 198 -6.77 -5.66 -2.64
C ASP A 198 -8.14 -5.15 -2.10
N VAL A 199 -8.67 -5.77 -1.04
CA VAL A 199 -9.93 -5.40 -0.38
C VAL A 199 -9.92 -4.00 0.24
N VAL A 200 -8.74 -3.42 0.54
CA VAL A 200 -8.63 -2.04 1.04
C VAL A 200 -9.20 -1.04 0.03
N THR A 201 -9.02 -1.31 -1.26
CA THR A 201 -9.55 -0.45 -2.35
C THR A 201 -11.08 -0.50 -2.40
N LEU A 202 -11.67 -1.69 -2.25
CA LEU A 202 -13.11 -1.87 -2.11
C LEU A 202 -13.62 -1.08 -0.90
N VAL A 203 -13.05 -1.34 0.28
CA VAL A 203 -13.46 -0.70 1.54
C VAL A 203 -13.38 0.82 1.44
N LYS A 204 -12.30 1.39 0.90
CA LYS A 204 -12.21 2.84 0.64
C LYS A 204 -13.34 3.36 -0.25
N SER A 205 -13.65 2.67 -1.36
CA SER A 205 -14.72 3.11 -2.28
C SER A 205 -16.10 3.10 -1.61
N VAL A 206 -16.40 2.09 -0.78
CA VAL A 206 -17.64 2.02 0.01
C VAL A 206 -17.67 3.11 1.09
N LEU A 207 -16.57 3.28 1.84
CA LEU A 207 -16.45 4.26 2.93
C LEU A 207 -16.47 5.72 2.44
N PHE A 208 -16.11 5.99 1.19
CA PHE A 208 -16.16 7.32 0.57
C PHE A 208 -17.60 7.74 0.19
N HIS A 209 -18.43 6.78 -0.25
CA HIS A 209 -19.80 7.07 -0.70
C HIS A 209 -20.89 6.87 0.36
N ARG A 210 -20.62 6.14 1.46
CA ARG A 210 -21.59 5.78 2.50
C ARG A 210 -22.32 6.96 3.13
N ARG A 211 -23.58 6.73 3.54
CA ARG A 211 -24.35 7.61 4.44
C ARG A 211 -24.91 6.92 5.69
N ASN A 212 -24.59 5.63 5.84
CA ASN A 212 -25.10 4.72 6.87
C ASN A 212 -23.95 4.07 7.66
N PRO A 213 -24.20 3.63 8.92
CA PRO A 213 -23.32 2.71 9.62
C PRO A 213 -23.09 1.43 8.83
N LEU A 214 -21.88 0.85 8.94
CA LEU A 214 -21.50 -0.36 8.22
C LEU A 214 -21.03 -1.45 9.18
N HIS A 215 -21.46 -2.69 8.94
CA HIS A 215 -20.91 -3.87 9.60
C HIS A 215 -20.29 -4.79 8.55
N PHE A 216 -18.96 -4.89 8.53
CA PHE A 216 -18.25 -5.84 7.70
C PHE A 216 -18.11 -7.18 8.41
N HIS A 217 -18.53 -8.26 7.74
CA HIS A 217 -18.34 -9.64 8.17
C HIS A 217 -17.29 -10.30 7.28
N PHE A 218 -16.06 -10.45 7.78
CA PHE A 218 -14.97 -11.04 6.99
C PHE A 218 -14.81 -12.53 7.29
N ILE A 219 -14.89 -13.36 6.25
CA ILE A 219 -14.57 -14.78 6.32
C ILE A 219 -13.09 -14.91 5.90
N THR A 220 -12.23 -15.26 6.85
CA THR A 220 -10.78 -15.07 6.78
C THR A 220 -9.99 -16.32 7.13
N ASP A 221 -8.83 -16.52 6.50
CA ASP A 221 -7.78 -17.31 7.12
C ASP A 221 -7.03 -16.49 8.19
N SER A 222 -6.28 -17.17 9.05
CA SER A 222 -5.52 -16.54 10.15
C SER A 222 -4.61 -15.40 9.70
N ILE A 223 -4.04 -15.49 8.49
CA ILE A 223 -3.25 -14.43 7.84
C ILE A 223 -4.11 -13.19 7.60
N ALA A 224 -5.23 -13.32 6.88
CA ALA A 224 -6.11 -12.19 6.60
C ALA A 224 -6.73 -11.62 7.88
N GLN A 225 -7.06 -12.46 8.87
CA GLN A 225 -7.57 -12.02 10.16
C GLN A 225 -6.56 -11.14 10.91
N GLN A 226 -5.28 -11.55 11.00
CA GLN A 226 -4.24 -10.76 11.65
C GLN A 226 -4.03 -9.40 10.96
N ILE A 227 -3.98 -9.40 9.62
CA ILE A 227 -3.77 -8.19 8.82
C ILE A 227 -4.95 -7.23 8.95
N LEU A 228 -6.18 -7.72 8.72
CA LEU A 228 -7.38 -6.89 8.72
C LEU A 228 -7.79 -6.44 10.12
N SER A 229 -7.59 -7.26 11.15
CA SER A 229 -7.83 -6.85 12.54
C SER A 229 -6.91 -5.67 12.92
N SER A 230 -5.60 -5.81 12.66
CA SER A 230 -4.64 -4.72 12.87
C SER A 230 -4.98 -3.49 12.04
N LEU A 231 -5.36 -3.67 10.76
CA LEU A 231 -5.73 -2.58 9.87
C LEU A 231 -6.96 -1.82 10.38
N PHE A 232 -8.09 -2.49 10.62
CA PHE A 232 -9.32 -1.81 11.02
C PHE A 232 -9.23 -1.20 12.43
N HIS A 233 -8.62 -1.90 13.40
CA HIS A 233 -8.38 -1.35 14.74
C HIS A 233 -7.52 -0.09 14.68
N THR A 234 -6.44 -0.07 13.89
CA THR A 234 -5.62 1.15 13.72
C THR A 234 -6.23 2.16 12.75
N TRP A 235 -7.20 1.79 11.91
CA TRP A 235 -7.92 2.72 11.03
C TRP A 235 -8.90 3.58 11.82
N MET A 236 -9.59 3.03 12.84
CA MET A 236 -10.53 3.77 13.70
C MET A 236 -11.58 4.57 12.91
N VAL A 237 -12.28 3.90 11.97
CA VAL A 237 -13.29 4.56 11.13
C VAL A 237 -14.62 4.67 11.90
N PRO A 238 -15.18 5.87 12.14
CA PRO A 238 -16.44 6.01 12.87
C PRO A 238 -17.60 5.29 12.18
N ALA A 239 -18.52 4.74 12.98
CA ALA A 239 -19.67 3.96 12.53
C ALA A 239 -19.32 2.78 11.60
N VAL A 240 -18.19 2.11 11.85
CA VAL A 240 -17.81 0.84 11.21
C VAL A 240 -17.56 -0.22 12.27
N ARG A 241 -18.29 -1.33 12.20
CA ARG A 241 -18.01 -2.55 12.97
C ARG A 241 -17.41 -3.62 12.06
N VAL A 242 -16.55 -4.48 12.62
CA VAL A 242 -15.90 -5.56 11.88
C VAL A 242 -15.89 -6.84 12.73
N ASP A 243 -16.58 -7.89 12.26
CA ASP A 243 -16.57 -9.21 12.86
C ASP A 243 -15.86 -10.21 11.92
N PHE A 244 -15.04 -11.10 12.49
CA PHE A 244 -14.23 -12.09 11.76
C PHE A 244 -14.74 -13.51 11.98
N TYR A 245 -14.68 -14.35 10.95
CA TYR A 245 -15.14 -15.74 10.95
C TYR A 245 -14.06 -16.62 10.31
N ASP A 246 -13.61 -17.67 11.01
CA ASP A 246 -12.49 -18.50 10.55
C ASP A 246 -12.90 -19.38 9.34
N ALA A 247 -12.16 -19.25 8.24
CA ALA A 247 -12.33 -20.04 7.04
C ALA A 247 -11.86 -21.49 7.21
N ASP A 248 -10.97 -21.79 8.15
CA ASP A 248 -10.50 -23.15 8.41
C ASP A 248 -11.54 -24.00 9.18
N GLU A 249 -12.37 -23.40 10.04
CA GLU A 249 -13.54 -24.08 10.65
C GLU A 249 -14.58 -24.49 9.60
N LEU A 250 -14.78 -23.66 8.57
CA LEU A 250 -15.75 -23.85 7.49
C LEU A 250 -15.25 -24.80 6.37
N LYS A 251 -13.97 -25.16 6.41
CA LYS A 251 -13.23 -25.86 5.34
C LYS A 251 -13.84 -27.19 4.95
N SER A 252 -14.21 -28.00 5.95
CA SER A 252 -14.80 -29.34 5.79
C SER A 252 -16.12 -29.33 5.01
N GLU A 253 -16.89 -28.24 5.10
CA GLU A 253 -18.22 -28.13 4.50
C GLU A 253 -18.19 -28.01 2.97
N VAL A 254 -17.04 -27.62 2.43
CA VAL A 254 -16.84 -27.34 0.99
C VAL A 254 -15.62 -28.04 0.39
N SER A 255 -14.71 -28.61 1.18
CA SER A 255 -13.48 -29.26 0.70
C SER A 255 -13.70 -30.50 -0.16
N TRP A 256 -14.88 -31.11 -0.08
CA TRP A 256 -15.28 -32.27 -0.89
C TRP A 256 -15.60 -31.90 -2.35
N ILE A 257 -15.78 -30.62 -2.67
CA ILE A 257 -16.11 -30.11 -4.01
C ILE A 257 -14.81 -29.95 -4.82
N PRO A 258 -14.57 -30.73 -5.90
CA PRO A 258 -13.30 -30.68 -6.64
C PRO A 258 -13.10 -29.33 -7.34
N ASN A 259 -12.06 -28.60 -6.93
CA ASN A 259 -11.84 -27.19 -7.26
C ASN A 259 -10.46 -26.97 -7.96
N LYS A 260 -10.42 -26.04 -8.92
CA LYS A 260 -9.29 -25.67 -9.79
C LYS A 260 -9.12 -24.14 -9.90
N HIS A 261 -9.70 -23.37 -8.97
CA HIS A 261 -9.60 -21.91 -8.95
C HIS A 261 -8.29 -21.42 -8.33
N TYR A 262 -7.81 -20.24 -8.73
CA TYR A 262 -6.65 -19.62 -8.08
C TYR A 262 -6.95 -19.17 -6.64
N SER A 263 -8.22 -18.84 -6.31
CA SER A 263 -8.64 -18.57 -4.92
C SER A 263 -8.96 -19.84 -4.12
N GLY A 264 -8.78 -21.03 -4.73
CA GLY A 264 -9.02 -22.34 -4.12
C GLY A 264 -10.35 -22.45 -3.35
N ILE A 265 -10.27 -23.04 -2.16
CA ILE A 265 -11.41 -23.37 -1.30
C ILE A 265 -12.15 -22.14 -0.76
N TYR A 266 -11.45 -21.01 -0.56
CA TYR A 266 -12.05 -19.72 -0.23
C TYR A 266 -12.99 -19.21 -1.34
N GLY A 267 -12.95 -19.82 -2.52
CA GLY A 267 -14.01 -19.66 -3.50
C GLY A 267 -15.38 -20.07 -2.95
N LEU A 268 -15.48 -21.25 -2.35
CA LEU A 268 -16.75 -21.93 -2.06
C LEU A 268 -17.43 -21.42 -0.77
N MET A 269 -16.72 -20.68 0.08
CA MET A 269 -17.25 -20.16 1.36
C MET A 269 -18.50 -19.27 1.21
N LYS A 270 -18.74 -18.67 0.04
CA LYS A 270 -19.99 -17.95 -0.25
C LYS A 270 -21.25 -18.83 -0.12
N LEU A 271 -21.13 -20.17 -0.21
CA LEU A 271 -22.23 -21.12 -0.10
C LEU A 271 -22.70 -21.35 1.35
N VAL A 272 -21.80 -21.21 2.33
CA VAL A 272 -22.07 -21.53 3.75
C VAL A 272 -22.46 -20.31 4.60
N LEU A 273 -22.52 -19.11 4.03
CA LEU A 273 -22.83 -17.86 4.74
C LEU A 273 -24.12 -17.89 5.58
N THR A 274 -25.12 -18.69 5.19
CA THR A 274 -26.36 -18.89 5.98
C THR A 274 -26.13 -19.58 7.33
N LYS A 275 -25.05 -20.35 7.44
CA LYS A 275 -24.57 -21.04 8.66
C LYS A 275 -23.48 -20.23 9.39
N THR A 276 -22.62 -19.54 8.64
CA THR A 276 -21.51 -18.73 9.18
C THR A 276 -21.96 -17.46 9.88
N LEU A 277 -22.88 -16.71 9.27
CA LEU A 277 -23.30 -15.40 9.76
C LEU A 277 -24.33 -15.52 10.89
N PRO A 278 -24.43 -14.52 11.80
CA PRO A 278 -25.31 -14.56 12.97
C PRO A 278 -26.76 -14.96 12.64
N SER A 279 -27.38 -15.77 13.51
CA SER A 279 -28.66 -16.46 13.26
C SER A 279 -29.86 -15.50 13.19
N ASP A 280 -29.75 -14.37 13.87
CA ASP A 280 -30.65 -13.21 13.90
C ASP A 280 -30.48 -12.29 12.66
N LEU A 281 -29.28 -12.19 12.08
CA LEU A 281 -29.02 -11.37 10.90
C LEU A 281 -29.89 -11.81 9.72
N GLN A 282 -30.79 -10.92 9.29
CA GLN A 282 -31.83 -11.23 8.30
C GLN A 282 -31.38 -11.07 6.85
N ARG A 283 -30.57 -10.06 6.55
CA ARG A 283 -30.17 -9.68 5.19
C ARG A 283 -28.72 -9.19 5.13
N VAL A 284 -28.01 -9.47 4.03
CA VAL A 284 -26.58 -9.10 3.85
C VAL A 284 -26.23 -8.89 2.38
N ILE A 285 -25.35 -7.92 2.08
CA ILE A 285 -24.70 -7.77 0.77
C ILE A 285 -23.41 -8.60 0.79
N VAL A 286 -23.19 -9.49 -0.18
CA VAL A 286 -21.94 -10.23 -0.34
C VAL A 286 -21.14 -9.64 -1.50
N LEU A 287 -19.86 -9.35 -1.27
CA LEU A 287 -18.95 -8.80 -2.29
C LEU A 287 -17.73 -9.73 -2.50
N ASP A 288 -17.16 -9.77 -3.71
CA ASP A 288 -15.77 -10.19 -3.90
C ASP A 288 -14.81 -9.00 -3.68
N THR A 289 -13.53 -9.27 -3.41
CA THR A 289 -12.54 -8.24 -2.98
C THR A 289 -12.09 -7.29 -4.08
N ASP A 290 -12.39 -7.59 -5.34
CA ASP A 290 -12.01 -6.87 -6.55
C ASP A 290 -13.18 -6.06 -7.15
N ILE A 291 -14.04 -5.56 -6.25
CA ILE A 291 -15.16 -4.66 -6.53
C ILE A 291 -14.74 -3.20 -6.28
N THR A 292 -15.33 -2.24 -6.98
CA THR A 292 -15.19 -0.80 -6.74
C THR A 292 -16.55 -0.12 -6.83
N PHE A 293 -16.95 0.62 -5.79
CA PHE A 293 -18.19 1.40 -5.77
C PHE A 293 -17.98 2.80 -6.38
N ALA A 294 -19.04 3.31 -7.00
CA ALA A 294 -19.13 4.68 -7.55
C ALA A 294 -20.35 5.47 -7.01
N THR A 295 -21.14 4.84 -6.12
CA THR A 295 -22.27 5.47 -5.42
C THR A 295 -22.47 4.83 -4.03
N ASP A 296 -23.42 5.34 -3.26
CA ASP A 296 -23.74 4.87 -1.92
C ASP A 296 -24.29 3.42 -1.92
N ILE A 297 -23.74 2.58 -1.05
CA ILE A 297 -24.17 1.20 -0.85
C ILE A 297 -25.59 1.09 -0.28
N ALA A 298 -26.10 2.17 0.34
CA ALA A 298 -27.51 2.26 0.76
C ALA A 298 -28.50 2.09 -0.40
N GLU A 299 -28.17 2.58 -1.60
CA GLU A 299 -29.01 2.37 -2.79
C GLU A 299 -29.11 0.90 -3.21
N LEU A 300 -28.07 0.09 -2.95
CA LEU A 300 -28.07 -1.36 -3.20
C LEU A 300 -28.85 -2.11 -2.11
N TRP A 301 -28.66 -1.70 -0.84
CA TRP A 301 -29.40 -2.24 0.31
C TRP A 301 -30.92 -2.02 0.15
N ALA A 302 -31.33 -0.85 -0.34
CA ALA A 302 -32.72 -0.53 -0.65
C ALA A 302 -33.40 -1.50 -1.65
N VAL A 303 -32.63 -2.23 -2.46
CA VAL A 303 -33.17 -3.20 -3.43
C VAL A 303 -33.81 -4.42 -2.76
N PHE A 304 -33.46 -4.74 -1.50
CA PHE A 304 -34.16 -5.80 -0.76
C PHE A 304 -35.68 -5.58 -0.67
N HIS A 305 -36.13 -4.32 -0.60
CA HIS A 305 -37.56 -3.98 -0.58
C HIS A 305 -38.28 -4.24 -1.93
N LYS A 306 -37.52 -4.54 -3.00
CA LYS A 306 -38.04 -4.85 -4.33
C LYS A 306 -38.22 -6.37 -4.56
N PHE A 307 -37.80 -7.22 -3.62
CA PHE A 307 -37.96 -8.67 -3.69
C PHE A 307 -39.42 -9.06 -3.48
N LYS A 308 -39.98 -9.88 -4.38
CA LYS A 308 -41.39 -10.29 -4.37
C LYS A 308 -41.54 -11.80 -4.25
N GLY A 309 -42.62 -12.25 -3.59
CA GLY A 309 -42.91 -13.67 -3.41
C GLY A 309 -41.75 -14.43 -2.75
N GLN A 310 -41.31 -15.51 -3.42
CA GLN A 310 -40.26 -16.42 -2.95
C GLN A 310 -38.82 -15.97 -3.31
N GLN A 311 -38.63 -14.74 -3.80
CA GLN A 311 -37.29 -14.20 -4.05
C GLN A 311 -36.48 -14.09 -2.75
N VAL A 312 -35.23 -14.56 -2.80
CA VAL A 312 -34.29 -14.67 -1.66
C VAL A 312 -32.82 -14.40 -2.04
N LEU A 313 -32.48 -14.52 -3.32
CA LEU A 313 -31.20 -14.12 -3.91
C LEU A 313 -31.42 -12.90 -4.79
N GLY A 314 -30.48 -11.95 -4.79
CA GLY A 314 -30.37 -10.91 -5.82
C GLY A 314 -28.99 -10.94 -6.48
N LEU A 315 -28.94 -11.11 -7.80
CA LEU A 315 -27.72 -11.22 -8.58
C LEU A 315 -27.89 -10.51 -9.94
N VAL A 316 -26.78 -10.05 -10.52
CA VAL A 316 -26.71 -9.48 -11.88
C VAL A 316 -26.47 -10.60 -12.91
N GLU A 317 -27.07 -10.51 -14.10
CA GLU A 317 -26.76 -11.43 -15.21
C GLU A 317 -25.27 -11.39 -15.56
N ASN A 318 -24.67 -12.55 -15.80
CA ASN A 318 -23.32 -12.71 -16.31
C ASN A 318 -23.22 -12.03 -17.69
N GLN A 319 -22.33 -11.05 -17.87
CA GLN A 319 -22.35 -10.13 -19.01
C GLN A 319 -21.77 -10.71 -20.31
N SER A 320 -21.87 -12.02 -20.48
CA SER A 320 -21.07 -12.78 -21.44
C SER A 320 -21.67 -14.18 -21.62
N ASP A 321 -21.46 -14.75 -22.81
CA ASP A 321 -22.29 -15.84 -23.33
C ASP A 321 -21.85 -17.25 -22.88
N TRP A 322 -20.96 -17.39 -21.88
CA TRP A 322 -20.41 -18.66 -21.36
C TRP A 322 -21.44 -19.75 -21.12
N TYR A 323 -22.41 -19.51 -20.24
CA TYR A 323 -23.39 -20.51 -19.83
C TYR A 323 -24.39 -20.90 -20.93
N LEU A 324 -24.35 -20.24 -22.11
CA LEU A 324 -25.10 -20.65 -23.30
C LEU A 324 -24.45 -21.84 -24.02
N GLY A 325 -23.22 -22.24 -23.65
CA GLY A 325 -22.55 -23.43 -24.17
C GLY A 325 -22.10 -23.36 -25.63
N ASN A 326 -22.15 -22.18 -26.24
CA ASN A 326 -21.93 -21.96 -27.67
C ASN A 326 -20.56 -21.37 -28.03
N LEU A 327 -19.71 -21.04 -27.05
CA LEU A 327 -18.40 -20.38 -27.25
C LEU A 327 -17.43 -21.18 -28.14
N TRP A 328 -17.38 -22.51 -28.02
CA TRP A 328 -16.55 -23.37 -28.89
C TRP A 328 -17.08 -24.81 -28.97
N LYS A 329 -16.60 -25.57 -29.95
CA LYS A 329 -16.97 -26.99 -30.14
C LYS A 329 -16.60 -27.80 -28.89
N ASN A 330 -17.58 -28.52 -28.33
CA ASN A 330 -17.50 -29.27 -27.08
C ASN A 330 -17.46 -28.43 -25.80
N HIS A 331 -17.79 -27.12 -25.83
CA HIS A 331 -18.04 -26.39 -24.59
C HIS A 331 -19.28 -26.95 -23.89
N ARG A 332 -19.15 -27.31 -22.60
CA ARG A 332 -20.24 -27.77 -21.73
C ARG A 332 -20.12 -27.04 -20.38
N PRO A 333 -20.77 -25.88 -20.21
CA PRO A 333 -20.79 -25.18 -18.93
C PRO A 333 -21.71 -25.89 -17.94
N TRP A 334 -21.58 -25.54 -16.65
CA TRP A 334 -22.55 -25.93 -15.64
C TRP A 334 -23.96 -25.39 -15.96
N PRO A 335 -25.04 -25.99 -15.40
CA PRO A 335 -26.39 -25.58 -15.76
C PRO A 335 -26.70 -24.17 -15.22
N ALA A 336 -27.07 -23.24 -16.09
CA ALA A 336 -27.61 -21.94 -15.69
C ALA A 336 -28.97 -21.62 -16.34
N LEU A 337 -29.59 -20.54 -15.87
CA LEU A 337 -30.74 -19.87 -16.46
C LEU A 337 -30.24 -18.69 -17.33
N GLY A 338 -30.56 -18.66 -18.62
CA GLY A 338 -30.04 -17.63 -19.54
C GLY A 338 -28.51 -17.65 -19.63
N ARG A 339 -27.85 -16.49 -19.55
CA ARG A 339 -26.38 -16.42 -19.39
C ARG A 339 -25.90 -16.84 -18.00
N GLY A 340 -26.79 -17.15 -17.08
CA GLY A 340 -26.46 -17.26 -15.67
C GLY A 340 -26.18 -15.91 -15.02
N PHE A 341 -25.78 -15.97 -13.75
CA PHE A 341 -25.64 -14.83 -12.86
C PHE A 341 -24.23 -14.76 -12.27
N ASN A 342 -23.67 -13.55 -12.14
CA ASN A 342 -22.33 -13.34 -11.61
C ASN A 342 -22.34 -13.11 -10.08
N THR A 343 -21.50 -13.85 -9.35
CA THR A 343 -21.48 -13.86 -7.86
C THR A 343 -20.63 -12.76 -7.22
N GLY A 344 -20.11 -11.79 -7.98
CA GLY A 344 -19.29 -10.68 -7.47
C GLY A 344 -20.04 -9.73 -6.53
N VAL A 345 -21.34 -9.58 -6.75
CA VAL A 345 -22.27 -8.81 -5.91
C VAL A 345 -23.53 -9.65 -5.72
N ILE A 346 -23.85 -9.99 -4.46
CA ILE A 346 -25.02 -10.81 -4.09
C ILE A 346 -25.83 -10.11 -3.01
N LEU A 347 -27.15 -10.09 -3.15
CA LEU A 347 -28.08 -9.79 -2.06
C LEU A 347 -28.61 -11.11 -1.51
N LEU A 348 -28.45 -11.37 -0.21
CA LEU A 348 -28.98 -12.57 0.46
C LEU A 348 -30.02 -12.20 1.51
N LEU A 349 -31.24 -12.77 1.41
CA LEU A 349 -32.19 -12.83 2.52
C LEU A 349 -31.93 -14.10 3.34
N LEU A 350 -31.00 -13.98 4.30
CA LEU A 350 -30.51 -15.08 5.14
C LEU A 350 -31.64 -15.77 5.92
N ASP A 351 -32.60 -15.03 6.47
CA ASP A 351 -33.71 -15.61 7.24
C ASP A 351 -34.55 -16.56 6.37
N ARG A 352 -34.83 -16.18 5.12
CA ARG A 352 -35.58 -16.98 4.16
C ARG A 352 -34.75 -18.12 3.60
N LEU A 353 -33.47 -17.91 3.32
CA LEU A 353 -32.55 -18.96 2.86
C LEU A 353 -32.38 -20.06 3.92
N ARG A 354 -32.31 -19.70 5.21
CA ARG A 354 -32.32 -20.64 6.34
C ARG A 354 -33.64 -21.45 6.37
N LYS A 355 -34.79 -20.78 6.28
CA LYS A 355 -36.12 -21.43 6.23
C LYS A 355 -36.28 -22.38 5.02
N LEU A 356 -35.73 -22.03 3.86
CA LEU A 356 -35.70 -22.84 2.64
C LEU A 356 -34.64 -23.96 2.64
N ARG A 357 -33.86 -24.11 3.74
CA ARG A 357 -32.74 -25.05 3.86
C ARG A 357 -31.73 -24.93 2.70
N TRP A 358 -31.31 -23.70 2.40
CA TRP A 358 -30.32 -23.37 1.36
C TRP A 358 -29.12 -24.32 1.33
N GLU A 359 -28.59 -24.68 2.50
CA GLU A 359 -27.47 -25.63 2.64
C GLU A 359 -27.78 -27.02 2.08
N GLN A 360 -28.95 -27.59 2.39
CA GLN A 360 -29.40 -28.86 1.84
C GLN A 360 -29.63 -28.75 0.32
N MET A 361 -30.19 -27.62 -0.13
CA MET A 361 -30.49 -27.36 -1.54
C MET A 361 -29.22 -27.30 -2.40
N TRP A 362 -28.20 -26.52 -2.01
CA TRP A 362 -27.00 -26.40 -2.82
C TRP A 362 -26.12 -27.66 -2.78
N ARG A 363 -26.05 -28.38 -1.64
CA ARG A 363 -25.31 -29.65 -1.54
C ARG A 363 -25.85 -30.70 -2.51
N LEU A 364 -27.16 -30.97 -2.46
CA LEU A 364 -27.83 -31.93 -3.34
C LEU A 364 -27.73 -31.56 -4.83
N THR A 365 -27.69 -30.26 -5.15
CA THR A 365 -27.43 -29.81 -6.53
C THR A 365 -25.97 -30.05 -6.92
N ALA A 366 -24.99 -29.67 -6.09
CA ALA A 366 -23.58 -29.85 -6.38
C ALA A 366 -23.19 -31.33 -6.54
N GLU A 367 -23.67 -32.20 -5.63
CA GLU A 367 -23.51 -33.67 -5.72
C GLU A 367 -24.05 -34.21 -7.06
N ARG A 368 -25.25 -33.78 -7.47
CA ARG A 368 -25.89 -34.22 -8.72
C ARG A 368 -25.09 -33.82 -9.95
N GLU A 369 -24.70 -32.56 -10.07
CA GLU A 369 -24.00 -32.08 -11.26
C GLU A 369 -22.57 -32.63 -11.33
N LEU A 370 -21.87 -32.81 -10.19
CA LEU A 370 -20.53 -33.38 -10.11
C LEU A 370 -20.44 -34.81 -10.66
N MET A 371 -21.48 -35.63 -10.50
CA MET A 371 -21.56 -36.96 -11.14
C MET A 371 -21.42 -36.91 -12.67
N SER A 372 -21.74 -35.77 -13.30
CA SER A 372 -21.66 -35.58 -14.76
C SER A 372 -20.47 -34.73 -15.23
N MET A 373 -19.98 -33.81 -14.39
CA MET A 373 -18.99 -32.80 -14.81
C MET A 373 -17.60 -32.97 -14.18
N LEU A 374 -17.42 -33.88 -13.20
CA LEU A 374 -16.17 -34.21 -12.48
C LEU A 374 -15.52 -33.08 -11.66
N SER A 375 -15.77 -31.82 -12.01
CA SER A 375 -15.46 -30.62 -11.22
C SER A 375 -16.41 -29.49 -11.62
N THR A 376 -16.47 -28.44 -10.81
CA THR A 376 -16.93 -27.12 -11.27
C THR A 376 -16.03 -26.61 -12.42
N SER A 377 -16.48 -25.61 -13.19
CA SER A 377 -15.84 -25.11 -14.41
C SER A 377 -15.48 -23.61 -14.33
N LEU A 378 -15.04 -22.99 -15.43
CA LEU A 378 -14.81 -21.54 -15.48
C LEU A 378 -16.15 -20.78 -15.55
N ALA A 379 -16.08 -19.46 -15.44
CA ALA A 379 -17.00 -18.51 -16.05
C ALA A 379 -16.20 -17.64 -17.06
N ASP A 380 -16.60 -16.42 -17.39
CA ASP A 380 -15.84 -15.56 -18.33
C ASP A 380 -14.56 -14.90 -17.78
N GLN A 381 -13.88 -15.52 -16.80
CA GLN A 381 -12.54 -15.12 -16.34
C GLN A 381 -11.42 -15.73 -17.21
N LEU A 382 -11.70 -16.01 -18.48
CA LEU A 382 -10.75 -16.64 -19.41
C LEU A 382 -9.56 -15.72 -19.69
N LEU A 383 -8.39 -16.07 -19.14
CA LEU A 383 -7.14 -15.98 -19.92
C LEU A 383 -5.99 -16.83 -19.35
N CYS A 384 -5.68 -17.93 -20.03
CA CYS A 384 -4.46 -18.73 -19.82
C CYS A 384 -3.69 -19.06 -21.11
N TRP A 385 -4.08 -18.49 -22.26
CA TRP A 385 -3.41 -18.75 -23.55
C TRP A 385 -2.36 -17.69 -23.92
N ASP A 386 -2.59 -16.40 -23.64
CA ASP A 386 -1.67 -15.32 -24.06
C ASP A 386 -0.52 -15.03 -23.07
N LEU A 387 -0.36 -15.82 -22.00
CA LEU A 387 0.68 -15.59 -20.96
C LEU A 387 2.02 -16.28 -21.24
N PHE A 388 2.19 -16.83 -22.45
CA PHE A 388 3.46 -17.41 -22.93
C PHE A 388 3.83 -16.96 -24.36
N LEU A 389 3.68 -15.66 -24.63
CA LEU A 389 4.46 -14.97 -25.65
C LEU A 389 5.34 -13.92 -24.95
N PRO A 390 6.68 -14.08 -24.94
CA PRO A 390 7.56 -12.97 -24.60
C PRO A 390 7.60 -11.98 -25.77
N ASP A 391 7.39 -10.69 -25.49
CA ASP A 391 7.69 -9.61 -26.44
C ASP A 391 9.23 -9.50 -26.60
N ARG A 392 9.81 -10.38 -27.42
CA ARG A 392 11.21 -10.33 -27.86
C ARG A 392 11.39 -10.85 -29.28
N GLU A 393 11.89 -9.97 -30.16
CA GLU A 393 12.50 -10.35 -31.42
C GLU A 393 13.94 -10.87 -31.17
N ASP A 394 14.07 -12.07 -30.59
CA ASP A 394 15.35 -12.76 -30.36
C ASP A 394 15.37 -14.10 -31.12
N GLU A 395 15.83 -14.11 -32.39
CA GLU A 395 16.07 -15.37 -33.13
C GLU A 395 17.28 -16.12 -32.56
N ASN A 396 17.07 -16.98 -31.55
CA ASN A 396 17.68 -18.31 -31.35
C ASN A 396 17.51 -18.79 -29.89
N PHE A 397 16.67 -19.80 -29.64
CA PHE A 397 17.02 -20.93 -28.75
C PHE A 397 16.09 -22.13 -28.99
N GLY A 398 16.61 -23.35 -28.86
CA GLY A 398 15.89 -24.58 -29.21
C GLY A 398 15.41 -25.40 -28.00
N LEU A 399 14.32 -26.15 -28.21
CA LEU A 399 13.78 -27.24 -27.38
C LEU A 399 13.85 -27.08 -25.84
N VAL A 400 12.72 -26.67 -25.26
CA VAL A 400 12.32 -27.09 -23.90
C VAL A 400 11.02 -27.88 -24.02
N THR A 401 10.89 -28.96 -23.24
CA THR A 401 9.80 -29.95 -23.35
C THR A 401 8.52 -29.53 -22.64
N ALA A 402 7.39 -30.14 -23.05
CA ALA A 402 6.05 -29.78 -22.59
C ALA A 402 5.86 -29.87 -21.07
N LYS A 403 5.22 -28.86 -20.48
CA LYS A 403 4.73 -28.84 -19.09
C LYS A 403 3.35 -28.17 -19.01
N GLN A 404 2.55 -28.66 -18.07
CA GLN A 404 1.16 -28.30 -17.73
C GLN A 404 0.59 -26.99 -18.31
N SER A 405 -0.48 -27.14 -19.09
CA SER A 405 -1.50 -26.11 -19.27
C SER A 405 -2.22 -25.86 -17.93
N LYS A 406 -1.84 -24.79 -17.21
CA LYS A 406 -2.63 -24.28 -16.09
C LYS A 406 -3.94 -23.68 -16.63
N ILE A 407 -5.04 -23.96 -15.92
CA ILE A 407 -6.38 -23.42 -16.20
C ILE A 407 -6.89 -22.80 -14.90
N CYS A 408 -7.21 -21.51 -14.92
CA CYS A 408 -7.68 -20.77 -13.74
C CYS A 408 -9.22 -20.77 -13.68
N SER A 409 -9.81 -21.74 -12.97
CA SER A 409 -11.27 -22.01 -13.07
C SER A 409 -12.12 -21.23 -12.06
N ASN A 410 -12.89 -20.21 -12.47
CA ASN A 410 -13.75 -19.43 -11.56
C ASN A 410 -15.08 -20.13 -11.19
N GLN A 411 -15.05 -20.88 -10.09
CA GLN A 411 -15.98 -22.00 -9.86
C GLN A 411 -17.12 -21.78 -8.84
N LYS A 412 -17.14 -20.67 -8.09
CA LYS A 412 -18.22 -20.39 -7.11
C LYS A 412 -19.59 -20.28 -7.80
N GLN A 413 -19.54 -19.69 -8.99
CA GLN A 413 -20.67 -19.19 -9.74
C GLN A 413 -21.58 -20.33 -10.25
N ASP A 414 -21.00 -21.49 -10.54
CA ASP A 414 -21.67 -22.66 -11.11
C ASP A 414 -22.76 -23.24 -10.19
N ILE A 415 -22.48 -23.40 -8.90
CA ILE A 415 -23.42 -24.02 -7.95
C ILE A 415 -24.62 -23.11 -7.70
N PHE A 416 -24.41 -21.80 -7.55
CA PHE A 416 -25.50 -20.82 -7.51
C PHE A 416 -26.36 -20.89 -8.77
N ASN A 417 -25.75 -20.95 -9.95
CA ASN A 417 -26.47 -21.01 -11.22
C ASN A 417 -27.26 -22.32 -11.41
N ALA A 418 -26.72 -23.46 -10.99
CA ALA A 418 -27.41 -24.75 -11.04
C ALA A 418 -28.64 -24.76 -10.12
N VAL A 419 -28.51 -24.23 -8.90
CA VAL A 419 -29.65 -24.09 -7.96
C VAL A 419 -30.70 -23.14 -8.52
N ILE A 420 -30.30 -21.99 -9.09
CA ILE A 420 -31.22 -21.02 -9.72
C ILE A 420 -31.91 -21.60 -10.96
N LYS A 421 -31.22 -22.41 -11.78
CA LYS A 421 -31.82 -23.08 -12.93
C LYS A 421 -32.92 -24.07 -12.50
N GLN A 422 -32.70 -24.78 -11.40
CA GLN A 422 -33.67 -25.70 -10.82
C GLN A 422 -34.80 -24.95 -10.07
N ASN A 423 -34.55 -23.73 -9.58
CA ASN A 423 -35.47 -22.95 -8.75
C ASN A 423 -35.54 -21.45 -9.19
N PRO A 424 -36.03 -21.14 -10.40
CA PRO A 424 -35.93 -19.80 -10.99
C PRO A 424 -36.78 -18.72 -10.29
N PHE A 425 -37.66 -19.11 -9.37
CA PHE A 425 -38.45 -18.20 -8.53
C PHE A 425 -37.67 -17.60 -7.34
N LEU A 426 -36.48 -18.14 -7.02
CA LEU A 426 -35.64 -17.65 -5.91
C LEU A 426 -34.87 -16.37 -6.23
N ILE A 427 -34.72 -16.02 -7.51
CA ILE A 427 -33.84 -14.94 -7.99
C ILE A 427 -34.59 -13.64 -8.28
N HIS A 428 -34.08 -12.54 -7.74
CA HIS A 428 -34.34 -11.16 -8.15
C HIS A 428 -33.19 -10.69 -9.07
N GLN A 429 -33.45 -10.58 -10.38
CA GLN A 429 -32.44 -10.13 -11.32
C GLN A 429 -32.14 -8.64 -11.14
N LEU A 430 -30.89 -8.33 -10.77
CA LEU A 430 -30.40 -6.97 -10.58
C LEU A 430 -30.06 -6.30 -11.93
N PRO A 431 -30.38 -5.01 -12.11
CA PRO A 431 -29.87 -4.20 -13.22
C PRO A 431 -28.34 -4.23 -13.28
N CYS A 432 -27.77 -4.36 -14.49
CA CYS A 432 -26.38 -4.79 -14.60
C CYS A 432 -25.31 -3.71 -14.30
N PHE A 433 -25.72 -2.45 -14.09
CA PHE A 433 -24.86 -1.41 -13.49
C PHE A 433 -24.49 -1.67 -12.01
N TRP A 434 -25.18 -2.60 -11.33
CA TRP A 434 -24.84 -3.07 -9.98
C TRP A 434 -23.71 -4.10 -9.92
N ASN A 435 -23.17 -4.54 -11.06
CA ASN A 435 -22.02 -5.44 -11.15
C ASN A 435 -21.48 -5.39 -12.60
N VAL A 436 -20.88 -4.28 -13.01
CA VAL A 436 -20.30 -4.09 -14.34
C VAL A 436 -19.01 -4.90 -14.43
N GLN A 437 -19.07 -6.02 -15.16
CA GLN A 437 -18.01 -7.02 -15.20
C GLN A 437 -16.96 -6.62 -16.23
N LEU A 438 -15.70 -6.50 -15.82
CA LEU A 438 -14.57 -6.14 -16.68
C LEU A 438 -13.68 -7.36 -16.96
N SER A 439 -14.06 -8.11 -17.99
CA SER A 439 -13.24 -9.21 -18.53
C SER A 439 -13.26 -9.26 -20.06
N ASP A 440 -12.28 -9.96 -20.63
CA ASP A 440 -11.89 -9.95 -22.05
C ASP A 440 -13.00 -10.42 -23.03
N HIS A 441 -14.08 -11.03 -22.51
CA HIS A 441 -15.26 -11.45 -23.29
C HIS A 441 -16.60 -10.85 -22.77
N THR A 442 -16.53 -9.89 -21.85
CA THR A 442 -17.71 -9.20 -21.30
C THR A 442 -18.26 -8.14 -22.24
N ARG A 443 -19.59 -7.97 -22.19
CA ARG A 443 -20.39 -7.01 -22.97
C ARG A 443 -20.80 -5.83 -22.08
N SER A 444 -19.87 -5.40 -21.22
CA SER A 444 -20.12 -4.43 -20.15
C SER A 444 -20.52 -3.04 -20.68
N GLU A 445 -20.15 -2.70 -21.92
CA GLU A 445 -20.58 -1.51 -22.65
C GLU A 445 -22.09 -1.42 -22.90
N LYS A 446 -22.87 -2.46 -22.55
CA LYS A 446 -24.33 -2.50 -22.62
C LYS A 446 -25.04 -2.17 -21.30
N CYS A 447 -24.30 -2.07 -20.20
CA CYS A 447 -24.87 -1.92 -18.85
C CYS A 447 -24.95 -0.46 -18.36
N TYR A 448 -24.42 0.47 -19.13
CA TYR A 448 -24.44 1.92 -18.92
C TYR A 448 -24.49 2.61 -20.28
N ARG A 449 -25.10 3.78 -20.37
CA ARG A 449 -25.01 4.68 -21.53
C ARG A 449 -23.89 5.68 -21.30
N ASP A 450 -23.94 6.31 -20.13
CA ASP A 450 -23.02 7.34 -19.68
C ASP A 450 -22.32 6.91 -18.38
N VAL A 451 -21.18 7.51 -18.07
CA VAL A 451 -20.38 7.12 -16.88
C VAL A 451 -21.10 7.41 -15.54
N SER A 452 -22.14 8.26 -15.56
CA SER A 452 -23.03 8.52 -14.42
C SER A 452 -23.99 7.37 -14.09
N ASP A 453 -24.20 6.42 -15.01
CA ASP A 453 -25.05 5.25 -14.76
C ASP A 453 -24.31 4.16 -13.93
N LEU A 454 -22.98 4.26 -13.84
CA LEU A 454 -22.12 3.27 -13.18
C LEU A 454 -22.27 3.33 -11.67
N LYS A 455 -22.63 2.20 -11.05
CA LYS A 455 -22.76 2.08 -9.58
C LYS A 455 -21.70 1.20 -8.96
N VAL A 456 -21.44 0.04 -9.56
CA VAL A 456 -20.44 -0.92 -9.07
C VAL A 456 -19.68 -1.56 -10.24
N ILE A 457 -18.35 -1.47 -10.19
CA ILE A 457 -17.41 -2.00 -11.16
C ILE A 457 -16.78 -3.27 -10.56
N HIS A 458 -16.62 -4.32 -11.35
CA HIS A 458 -16.08 -5.62 -10.93
C HIS A 458 -14.91 -6.03 -11.82
N TRP A 459 -13.71 -6.07 -11.25
CA TRP A 459 -12.45 -6.33 -11.95
C TRP A 459 -12.20 -7.83 -12.19
N ASN A 460 -13.20 -8.55 -12.69
CA ASN A 460 -13.23 -10.01 -12.65
C ASN A 460 -12.15 -10.72 -13.50
N SER A 461 -11.58 -10.11 -14.54
CA SER A 461 -10.47 -10.75 -15.29
C SER A 461 -9.19 -10.90 -14.45
N PRO A 462 -8.40 -11.98 -14.64
CA PRO A 462 -7.02 -12.07 -14.16
C PRO A 462 -6.11 -10.93 -14.65
N LYS A 463 -6.45 -10.27 -15.76
CA LYS A 463 -5.73 -9.07 -16.25
C LYS A 463 -5.98 -7.82 -15.40
N LYS A 464 -7.01 -7.79 -14.55
CA LYS A 464 -7.46 -6.62 -13.77
C LYS A 464 -7.49 -5.34 -14.64
N LEU A 465 -6.68 -4.34 -14.32
CA LEU A 465 -6.60 -3.08 -15.07
C LEU A 465 -6.17 -3.25 -16.55
N ARG A 466 -5.53 -4.37 -16.93
CA ARG A 466 -5.01 -4.60 -18.30
C ARG A 466 -6.06 -5.11 -19.31
N VAL A 467 -7.32 -5.32 -18.91
CA VAL A 467 -8.42 -5.63 -19.84
C VAL A 467 -8.61 -4.52 -20.86
N LYS A 468 -8.94 -4.86 -22.11
CA LYS A 468 -9.34 -3.89 -23.15
C LYS A 468 -10.85 -3.62 -23.05
N ASN A 469 -11.25 -2.36 -22.90
CA ASN A 469 -12.64 -1.94 -22.87
C ASN A 469 -12.77 -0.52 -23.48
N LYS A 470 -13.91 -0.18 -24.08
CA LYS A 470 -14.19 1.15 -24.65
C LYS A 470 -13.92 2.29 -23.66
N HIS A 471 -14.22 2.09 -22.37
CA HIS A 471 -14.08 3.10 -21.31
C HIS A 471 -13.00 2.74 -20.29
N VAL A 472 -11.99 1.97 -20.70
CA VAL A 472 -10.93 1.43 -19.81
C VAL A 472 -10.20 2.51 -19.02
N GLU A 473 -9.99 3.70 -19.59
CA GLU A 473 -9.28 4.79 -18.90
C GLU A 473 -10.09 5.37 -17.75
N PHE A 474 -11.40 5.56 -17.93
CA PHE A 474 -12.30 5.98 -16.85
C PHE A 474 -12.28 4.96 -15.70
N PHE A 475 -12.45 3.67 -16.02
CA PHE A 475 -12.44 2.61 -15.01
C PHE A 475 -11.09 2.54 -14.27
N ARG A 476 -9.96 2.61 -14.99
CA ARG A 476 -8.62 2.64 -14.40
C ARG A 476 -8.46 3.82 -13.46
N ASN A 477 -8.85 5.02 -13.89
CA ASN A 477 -8.72 6.23 -13.10
C ASN A 477 -9.55 6.13 -11.82
N LEU A 478 -10.81 5.65 -11.89
CA LEU A 478 -11.65 5.42 -10.72
C LEU A 478 -11.03 4.44 -9.71
N TYR A 479 -10.49 3.31 -10.17
CA TYR A 479 -9.79 2.35 -9.30
C TYR A 479 -8.52 2.95 -8.70
N LEU A 480 -7.70 3.62 -9.52
CA LEU A 480 -6.45 4.25 -9.07
C LEU A 480 -6.71 5.37 -8.06
N THR A 481 -7.78 6.15 -8.25
CA THR A 481 -8.23 7.14 -7.25
C THR A 481 -8.43 6.47 -5.91
N PHE A 482 -9.24 5.41 -5.79
CA PHE A 482 -9.45 4.75 -4.49
C PHE A 482 -8.22 3.98 -3.99
N LEU A 483 -7.42 3.40 -4.89
CA LEU A 483 -6.18 2.69 -4.52
C LEU A 483 -5.22 3.64 -3.80
N GLU A 484 -5.01 4.84 -4.37
CA GLU A 484 -4.04 5.83 -3.90
C GLU A 484 -4.65 6.88 -2.94
N TYR A 485 -5.98 6.91 -2.75
CA TYR A 485 -6.69 7.79 -1.80
C TYR A 485 -6.16 7.63 -0.37
N ASP A 486 -5.90 8.74 0.32
CA ASP A 486 -5.48 8.76 1.72
C ASP A 486 -6.59 8.21 2.62
N GLY A 487 -6.41 6.97 3.09
CA GLY A 487 -7.41 6.29 3.91
C GLY A 487 -7.65 6.98 5.26
N ASN A 488 -6.74 7.82 5.76
CA ASN A 488 -6.88 8.48 7.05
C ASN A 488 -7.97 9.57 7.00
N LEU A 489 -8.28 10.12 5.81
CA LEU A 489 -9.39 11.07 5.61
C LEU A 489 -10.77 10.46 5.95
N LEU A 490 -10.90 9.13 5.87
CA LEU A 490 -12.14 8.40 6.16
C LEU A 490 -12.44 8.26 7.67
N ARG A 491 -11.50 8.67 8.55
CA ARG A 491 -11.71 8.78 10.01
C ARG A 491 -12.67 9.88 10.41
N ARG A 492 -12.98 10.83 9.52
CA ARG A 492 -13.94 11.89 9.80
C ARG A 492 -15.34 11.32 9.99
N GLU A 493 -16.02 11.69 11.07
CA GLU A 493 -17.45 11.42 11.23
C GLU A 493 -18.24 12.19 10.14
N LEU A 494 -19.04 11.46 9.37
CA LEU A 494 -19.83 12.01 8.26
C LEU A 494 -21.31 12.21 8.62
N PHE A 495 -21.81 11.48 9.61
CA PHE A 495 -23.22 11.48 10.03
C PHE A 495 -23.35 11.06 11.50
N GLY A 496 -23.94 11.92 12.31
CA GLY A 496 -24.30 11.56 13.69
C GLY A 496 -25.40 10.50 13.73
N CYS A 497 -25.09 9.35 14.30
CA CYS A 497 -26.00 8.27 14.66
C CYS A 497 -25.59 7.74 16.04
N PRO A 498 -26.53 7.26 16.88
CA PRO A 498 -26.21 6.66 18.17
C PRO A 498 -25.58 5.27 17.98
N SER A 499 -24.27 5.23 17.74
CA SER A 499 -23.47 4.02 17.82
C SER A 499 -23.05 3.73 19.26
N GLU A 500 -22.84 2.46 19.60
CA GLU A 500 -21.91 2.10 20.66
C GLU A 500 -20.56 2.76 20.32
N ALA A 501 -20.07 3.64 21.19
CA ALA A 501 -18.79 4.30 20.99
C ALA A 501 -17.68 3.27 21.19
N ASP A 502 -16.74 3.18 20.25
CA ASP A 502 -15.55 2.35 20.45
C ASP A 502 -14.75 2.93 21.62
N HIS A 503 -14.67 2.17 22.72
CA HIS A 503 -13.92 2.57 23.92
C HIS A 503 -12.46 2.94 23.60
N ASN A 504 -11.86 2.43 22.53
CA ASN A 504 -10.52 2.86 22.10
C ASN A 504 -10.54 4.31 21.58
N SER A 505 -11.57 4.68 20.80
CA SER A 505 -11.80 6.03 20.32
C SER A 505 -12.16 6.99 21.46
N GLU A 506 -13.02 6.58 22.40
CA GLU A 506 -13.33 7.38 23.59
C GLU A 506 -12.10 7.66 24.46
N ASN A 507 -11.31 6.62 24.77
CA ASN A 507 -10.10 6.77 25.57
C ASN A 507 -9.03 7.60 24.85
N LEU A 508 -8.89 7.46 23.52
CA LEU A 508 -7.99 8.31 22.73
C LEU A 508 -8.45 9.77 22.72
N GLN A 509 -9.73 10.03 22.46
CA GLN A 509 -10.29 11.38 22.44
C GLN A 509 -10.16 12.05 23.81
N LYS A 510 -10.40 11.30 24.89
CA LYS A 510 -10.15 11.74 26.27
C LYS A 510 -8.67 12.08 26.49
N THR A 511 -7.76 11.16 26.17
CA THR A 511 -6.30 11.36 26.32
C THR A 511 -5.79 12.57 25.53
N LEU A 512 -6.35 12.83 24.35
CA LEU A 512 -6.03 14.00 23.53
C LEU A 512 -6.64 15.30 24.11
N SER A 513 -7.83 15.25 24.72
CA SER A 513 -8.43 16.40 25.42
C SER A 513 -7.79 16.72 26.78
N GLU A 514 -7.03 15.79 27.35
CA GLU A 514 -6.19 15.98 28.54
C GLU A 514 -4.81 16.59 28.20
N LEU A 515 -4.51 16.85 26.93
CA LEU A 515 -3.32 17.59 26.51
C LEU A 515 -3.57 19.10 26.58
N ASP A 516 -2.70 19.79 27.32
CA ASP A 516 -2.61 21.24 27.32
C ASP A 516 -2.12 21.76 25.95
N GLU A 517 -2.98 22.50 25.23
CA GLU A 517 -2.65 23.09 23.92
C GLU A 517 -1.65 24.25 24.03
N ASP A 518 -1.53 24.87 25.20
CA ASP A 518 -0.52 25.91 25.50
C ASP A 518 0.84 25.30 25.92
N ASP A 519 0.96 23.96 26.09
CA ASP A 519 2.25 23.32 26.35
C ASP A 519 3.20 23.57 25.16
N PRO A 520 4.38 24.20 25.38
CA PRO A 520 5.36 24.48 24.31
C PRO A 520 5.87 23.24 23.55
N CYS A 521 5.54 22.04 24.03
CA CYS A 521 5.86 20.72 23.49
C CYS A 521 4.62 19.87 23.14
N TYR A 522 3.42 20.47 23.12
CA TYR A 522 2.15 19.85 22.71
C TYR A 522 2.26 19.01 21.44
N GLU A 523 2.93 19.51 20.40
CA GLU A 523 3.14 18.78 19.13
C GLU A 523 3.84 17.42 19.35
N PHE A 524 4.87 17.33 20.21
CA PHE A 524 5.50 16.05 20.55
C PHE A 524 4.59 15.15 21.38
N ARG A 525 3.82 15.73 22.33
CA ARG A 525 2.88 14.96 23.15
C ARG A 525 1.73 14.39 22.31
N ARG A 526 1.23 15.14 21.33
CA ARG A 526 0.19 14.68 20.39
C ARG A 526 0.70 13.51 19.53
N GLU A 527 1.89 13.62 18.92
CA GLU A 527 2.42 12.52 18.09
C GLU A 527 2.70 11.23 18.87
N ARG A 528 3.00 11.31 20.18
CA ARG A 528 3.09 10.12 21.04
C ARG A 528 1.80 9.30 20.98
N PHE A 529 0.65 9.97 20.94
CA PHE A 529 -0.69 9.37 20.96
C PHE A 529 -1.33 9.18 19.57
N THR A 530 -0.76 9.76 18.50
CA THR A 530 -1.19 9.48 17.11
C THR A 530 -1.24 7.96 16.86
N VAL A 531 -2.42 7.46 16.49
CA VAL A 531 -2.61 6.07 16.08
C VAL A 531 -2.47 6.01 14.57
N HIS A 532 -1.33 5.53 14.07
CA HIS A 532 -1.14 5.38 12.63
C HIS A 532 -1.84 4.13 12.11
N ARG A 533 -2.70 4.27 11.10
CA ARG A 533 -3.27 3.13 10.35
C ARG A 533 -2.13 2.24 9.86
N THR A 534 -2.23 0.93 10.06
CA THR A 534 -1.13 -0.02 9.85
C THR A 534 -1.61 -1.27 9.12
N HIS A 535 -0.96 -1.61 8.00
CA HIS A 535 -1.18 -2.85 7.25
C HIS A 535 0.02 -3.77 7.43
N LEU A 536 -0.11 -4.77 8.29
CA LEU A 536 0.91 -5.81 8.48
C LEU A 536 1.03 -6.68 7.22
N TYR A 537 2.21 -7.28 6.97
CA TYR A 537 2.48 -8.24 5.89
C TYR A 537 1.86 -7.89 4.53
N PHE A 538 2.20 -6.71 4.01
CA PHE A 538 1.71 -6.15 2.75
C PHE A 538 2.15 -6.93 1.49
N LEU A 539 3.23 -7.70 1.64
CA LEU A 539 3.71 -8.72 0.70
C LEU A 539 3.72 -10.09 1.40
N HIS A 540 3.81 -11.16 0.62
CA HIS A 540 3.83 -12.52 1.14
C HIS A 540 5.01 -12.77 2.09
N TYR A 541 4.69 -13.31 3.27
CA TYR A 541 5.66 -13.76 4.26
C TYR A 541 5.47 -15.26 4.53
N GLU A 542 6.56 -16.02 4.51
CA GLU A 542 6.66 -17.35 5.09
C GLU A 542 8.04 -17.52 5.74
N TYR A 543 8.04 -17.79 7.04
CA TYR A 543 9.21 -18.20 7.78
C TYR A 543 8.80 -19.05 8.98
N LYS A 544 9.59 -20.08 9.26
CA LYS A 544 9.39 -21.00 10.40
C LYS A 544 10.72 -21.04 11.16
N PRO A 545 10.77 -20.58 12.43
CA PRO A 545 11.97 -20.66 13.24
C PRO A 545 12.49 -22.11 13.37
N SER A 546 13.81 -22.23 13.44
CA SER A 546 14.53 -23.49 13.63
C SER A 546 14.36 -24.04 15.05
N SER A 547 14.42 -25.36 15.17
CA SER A 547 14.21 -26.08 16.44
C SER A 547 15.30 -25.86 17.48
N ASP A 548 16.46 -25.31 17.10
CA ASP A 548 17.53 -24.94 18.03
C ASP A 548 17.26 -23.61 18.78
N ASN A 549 16.21 -22.86 18.39
CA ASN A 549 15.82 -21.59 19.00
C ASN A 549 16.92 -20.51 18.99
N THR A 550 17.92 -20.59 18.11
CA THR A 550 19.00 -19.59 18.02
C THR A 550 18.72 -18.44 17.06
N ASP A 551 17.64 -18.52 16.26
CA ASP A 551 17.38 -17.59 15.17
C ASP A 551 17.21 -16.13 15.59
N VAL A 552 17.63 -15.25 14.69
CA VAL A 552 17.69 -13.80 14.87
C VAL A 552 16.96 -13.12 13.72
N THR A 553 15.97 -12.26 14.01
CA THR A 553 15.35 -11.40 13.00
C THR A 553 16.06 -10.05 12.96
N LEU A 554 16.46 -9.58 11.77
CA LEU A 554 16.88 -8.19 11.61
C LEU A 554 15.64 -7.30 11.62
N VAL A 555 15.63 -6.33 12.53
CA VAL A 555 14.54 -5.38 12.72
C VAL A 555 15.02 -4.01 12.27
N ALA A 556 14.31 -3.40 11.32
CA ALA A 556 14.60 -2.05 10.83
C ALA A 556 13.31 -1.33 10.39
N GLN A 557 13.45 -0.06 10.04
CA GLN A 557 12.36 0.79 9.53
C GLN A 557 12.87 1.72 8.43
N LEU A 558 11.99 2.14 7.51
CA LEU A 558 12.37 2.98 6.36
C LEU A 558 11.22 3.78 5.74
N SER A 559 11.58 4.79 4.95
CA SER A 559 10.72 5.52 4.00
C SER A 559 11.26 5.39 2.56
N MET A 560 10.54 5.91 1.56
CA MET A 560 10.88 5.78 0.13
C MET A 560 12.31 6.25 -0.22
N ASP A 561 12.83 7.26 0.48
CA ASP A 561 14.19 7.81 0.30
C ASP A 561 15.32 6.86 0.79
N ARG A 562 14.97 5.68 1.31
CA ARG A 562 15.88 4.59 1.69
C ARG A 562 15.63 3.26 1.00
N LEU A 563 14.66 3.20 0.09
CA LEU A 563 14.24 1.96 -0.54
C LEU A 563 15.40 1.22 -1.27
N GLN A 564 16.40 1.96 -1.78
CA GLN A 564 17.62 1.40 -2.37
C GLN A 564 18.46 0.50 -1.43
N MET A 565 18.35 0.65 -0.11
CA MET A 565 19.10 -0.15 0.86
C MET A 565 18.53 -1.57 1.01
N LEU A 566 17.25 -1.76 0.66
CA LEU A 566 16.51 -2.99 0.93
C LEU A 566 17.13 -4.21 0.23
N GLU A 567 17.44 -4.12 -1.06
CA GLU A 567 18.13 -5.19 -1.77
C GLU A 567 19.52 -5.50 -1.20
N ALA A 568 20.26 -4.48 -0.77
CA ALA A 568 21.60 -4.64 -0.25
C ALA A 568 21.57 -5.37 1.11
N ILE A 569 20.64 -5.02 1.99
CA ILE A 569 20.41 -5.76 3.25
C ILE A 569 19.99 -7.20 2.94
N CYS A 570 19.05 -7.43 2.01
CA CYS A 570 18.63 -8.76 1.60
C CYS A 570 19.75 -9.63 0.98
N LYS A 571 20.83 -9.02 0.47
CA LYS A 571 22.05 -9.68 -0.03
C LYS A 571 23.12 -9.91 1.06
N HIS A 572 23.05 -9.20 2.17
CA HIS A 572 24.03 -9.27 3.27
C HIS A 572 23.54 -10.08 4.48
N TRP A 573 22.22 -10.17 4.68
CA TRP A 573 21.58 -10.83 5.81
C TRP A 573 20.64 -11.95 5.35
N GLU A 574 21.09 -13.20 5.42
CA GLU A 574 20.33 -14.38 4.93
C GLU A 574 19.10 -14.70 5.81
N GLY A 575 19.19 -14.39 7.11
CA GLY A 575 18.14 -14.64 8.10
C GLY A 575 16.84 -13.85 7.88
N PRO A 576 15.81 -14.10 8.71
CA PRO A 576 14.54 -13.37 8.63
C PRO A 576 14.72 -11.88 8.91
N ILE A 577 13.81 -11.07 8.37
CA ILE A 577 13.79 -9.61 8.50
C ILE A 577 12.34 -9.16 8.80
N SER A 578 12.15 -8.16 9.66
CA SER A 578 10.90 -7.40 9.77
C SER A 578 11.15 -5.91 9.56
N LEU A 579 10.33 -5.29 8.72
CA LEU A 579 10.47 -3.91 8.26
C LEU A 579 9.17 -3.12 8.40
N ALA A 580 9.21 -2.02 9.14
CA ALA A 580 8.14 -1.02 9.11
C ALA A 580 8.43 0.03 8.04
N LEU A 581 7.49 0.23 7.10
CA LEU A 581 7.61 1.15 5.98
C LEU A 581 6.67 2.33 6.15
N TYR A 582 7.21 3.55 6.23
CA TYR A 582 6.45 4.77 6.48
C TYR A 582 6.03 5.48 5.19
N LEU A 583 4.85 5.12 4.67
CA LEU A 583 4.41 5.42 3.30
C LEU A 583 3.01 6.07 3.26
N SER A 584 2.71 6.89 2.27
CA SER A 584 1.32 7.15 1.85
C SER A 584 0.73 5.95 1.09
N ASP A 585 -0.60 5.92 0.88
CA ASP A 585 -1.25 4.89 0.07
C ASP A 585 -0.67 4.82 -1.36
N ALA A 586 -0.38 5.96 -2.00
CA ALA A 586 0.28 6.04 -3.30
C ALA A 586 1.71 5.47 -3.27
N GLU A 587 2.51 5.81 -2.26
CA GLU A 587 3.86 5.26 -2.08
C GLU A 587 3.84 3.75 -1.79
N ALA A 588 2.82 3.23 -1.09
CA ALA A 588 2.66 1.80 -0.90
C ALA A 588 2.45 1.05 -2.22
N GLN A 589 1.78 1.67 -3.21
CA GLN A 589 1.68 1.11 -4.57
C GLN A 589 2.98 1.23 -5.36
N GLN A 590 3.75 2.30 -5.16
CA GLN A 590 5.10 2.43 -5.74
C GLN A 590 6.05 1.37 -5.16
N PHE A 591 6.01 1.14 -3.85
CA PHE A 591 6.72 0.08 -3.16
C PHE A 591 6.32 -1.32 -3.66
N LEU A 592 5.01 -1.60 -3.83
CA LEU A 592 4.52 -2.86 -4.40
C LEU A 592 5.14 -3.13 -5.78
N ARG A 593 5.14 -2.12 -6.67
CA ARG A 593 5.73 -2.22 -8.01
C ARG A 593 7.26 -2.40 -7.97
N TYR A 594 7.95 -1.70 -7.07
CA TYR A 594 9.40 -1.85 -6.87
C TYR A 594 9.76 -3.27 -6.39
N ALA A 595 9.09 -3.76 -5.35
CA ALA A 595 9.34 -5.08 -4.79
C ALA A 595 9.05 -6.18 -5.82
N GLN A 596 7.93 -6.09 -6.56
CA GLN A 596 7.58 -7.02 -7.63
C GLN A 596 8.56 -6.99 -8.82
N GLY A 597 9.22 -5.86 -9.06
CA GLY A 597 10.24 -5.71 -10.10
C GLY A 597 11.65 -6.19 -9.69
N SER A 598 11.88 -6.53 -8.42
CA SER A 598 13.19 -6.95 -7.91
C SER A 598 13.26 -8.46 -7.68
N GLU A 599 14.08 -9.15 -8.46
CA GLU A 599 14.34 -10.60 -8.31
C GLU A 599 14.84 -10.96 -6.90
N VAL A 600 15.59 -10.05 -6.27
CA VAL A 600 16.19 -10.19 -4.93
C VAL A 600 15.14 -10.18 -3.82
N LEU A 601 14.04 -9.45 -4.03
CA LEU A 601 12.95 -9.32 -3.06
C LEU A 601 11.87 -10.37 -3.32
N MET A 602 11.56 -10.64 -4.60
CA MET A 602 10.62 -11.69 -4.99
C MET A 602 11.10 -13.11 -4.70
N SER A 603 12.42 -13.34 -4.58
CA SER A 603 12.98 -14.64 -4.17
C SER A 603 12.98 -14.88 -2.65
N ARG A 604 12.52 -13.92 -1.84
CA ARG A 604 12.64 -13.98 -0.37
C ARG A 604 11.29 -13.90 0.36
N GLY A 605 10.74 -15.06 0.71
CA GLY A 605 9.56 -15.17 1.57
C GLY A 605 9.80 -14.79 3.05
N ASN A 606 11.05 -14.76 3.53
CA ASN A 606 11.37 -14.52 4.95
C ASN A 606 11.53 -13.04 5.34
N VAL A 607 10.92 -12.11 4.59
CA VAL A 607 10.95 -10.66 4.88
C VAL A 607 9.53 -10.16 5.15
N GLY A 608 9.26 -9.74 6.39
CA GLY A 608 7.99 -9.12 6.80
C GLY A 608 7.97 -7.64 6.45
N TYR A 609 6.97 -7.22 5.67
CA TYR A 609 6.79 -5.82 5.25
C TYR A 609 5.50 -5.26 5.84
N HIS A 610 5.62 -4.26 6.72
CA HIS A 610 4.52 -3.70 7.49
C HIS A 610 4.36 -2.22 7.13
N ILE A 611 3.29 -1.84 6.43
CA ILE A 611 3.07 -0.43 6.04
C ILE A 611 2.43 0.31 7.21
N VAL A 612 3.06 1.40 7.65
CA VAL A 612 2.51 2.36 8.61
C VAL A 612 2.21 3.63 7.85
N TYR A 613 0.95 4.04 7.77
CA TYR A 613 0.55 5.11 6.86
C TYR A 613 0.95 6.51 7.39
N LYS A 614 1.44 7.36 6.46
CA LYS A 614 1.93 8.72 6.74
C LYS A 614 0.86 9.61 7.40
N GLU A 615 1.13 10.09 8.61
CA GLU A 615 0.26 10.96 9.41
C GLU A 615 1.09 11.88 10.33
N GLY A 616 0.51 12.96 10.85
CA GLY A 616 1.25 13.89 11.71
C GLY A 616 2.35 14.70 11.00
N GLN A 617 3.22 15.34 11.80
CA GLN A 617 4.28 16.25 11.35
C GLN A 617 5.71 15.67 11.43
N PHE A 618 5.93 14.61 12.21
CA PHE A 618 7.27 14.07 12.53
C PHE A 618 7.40 12.64 12.03
N TYR A 619 8.63 12.17 11.83
CA TYR A 619 8.89 10.77 11.51
C TYR A 619 8.75 9.90 12.78
N PRO A 620 7.80 8.96 12.87
CA PRO A 620 7.46 8.27 14.12
C PRO A 620 8.40 7.09 14.40
N VAL A 621 9.72 7.35 14.43
CA VAL A 621 10.79 6.34 14.41
C VAL A 621 10.63 5.21 15.42
N ASN A 622 10.26 5.53 16.66
CA ASN A 622 10.13 4.53 17.72
C ASN A 622 8.83 3.70 17.60
N LEU A 623 7.73 4.28 17.11
CA LEU A 623 6.54 3.50 16.73
C LEU A 623 6.87 2.52 15.59
N LEU A 624 7.60 2.98 14.57
CA LEU A 624 8.00 2.13 13.44
C LEU A 624 8.89 0.96 13.89
N ARG A 625 9.85 1.21 14.79
CA ARG A 625 10.64 0.14 15.41
C ARG A 625 9.75 -0.84 16.17
N ASN A 626 8.84 -0.37 17.02
CA ASN A 626 7.94 -1.24 17.79
C ASN A 626 7.03 -2.08 16.89
N VAL A 627 6.46 -1.49 15.82
CA VAL A 627 5.63 -2.23 14.84
C VAL A 627 6.43 -3.38 14.21
N ALA A 628 7.71 -3.19 13.87
CA ALA A 628 8.55 -4.27 13.36
C ALA A 628 8.93 -5.29 14.46
N MET A 629 9.28 -4.83 15.67
CA MET A 629 9.61 -5.70 16.83
C MET A 629 8.46 -6.64 17.20
N GLN A 630 7.22 -6.14 17.23
CA GLN A 630 6.02 -6.90 17.59
C GLN A 630 5.74 -8.06 16.62
N GLN A 631 6.23 -7.99 15.38
CA GLN A 631 6.04 -9.03 14.36
C GLN A 631 7.22 -10.02 14.27
N VAL A 632 8.19 -9.93 15.17
CA VAL A 632 9.28 -10.91 15.28
C VAL A 632 8.75 -12.23 15.85
N ASN A 633 8.94 -13.33 15.10
CA ASN A 633 8.62 -14.69 15.52
C ASN A 633 9.83 -15.50 16.01
N THR A 634 11.05 -14.96 15.88
CA THR A 634 12.28 -15.58 16.39
C THR A 634 12.56 -15.25 17.86
N PRO A 635 13.32 -16.08 18.60
CA PRO A 635 13.65 -15.79 20.01
C PRO A 635 14.53 -14.56 20.22
N TYR A 636 15.32 -14.18 19.21
CA TYR A 636 16.21 -13.01 19.23
C TYR A 636 15.92 -12.03 18.09
N MET A 637 16.29 -10.78 18.29
CA MET A 637 16.23 -9.72 17.28
C MET A 637 17.53 -8.92 17.22
N PHE A 638 17.93 -8.50 16.03
CA PHE A 638 19.04 -7.58 15.79
C PHE A 638 18.48 -6.22 15.38
N LEU A 639 18.65 -5.24 16.26
CA LEU A 639 18.08 -3.89 16.12
C LEU A 639 19.02 -3.02 15.28
N SER A 640 18.60 -2.70 14.05
CA SER A 640 19.39 -1.94 13.06
C SER A 640 18.60 -0.77 12.49
N ASP A 641 19.33 0.27 12.04
CA ASP A 641 18.78 1.24 11.09
C ASP A 641 19.00 0.75 9.65
N ILE A 642 18.16 1.18 8.70
CA ILE A 642 18.19 0.72 7.29
C ILE A 642 19.42 1.21 6.51
N ASP A 643 20.11 2.23 7.01
CA ASP A 643 21.33 2.80 6.40
C ASP A 643 22.59 1.96 6.67
N PHE A 644 22.47 0.79 7.30
CA PHE A 644 23.57 -0.13 7.59
C PHE A 644 23.52 -1.42 6.79
N LEU A 645 24.67 -1.83 6.28
CA LEU A 645 24.91 -3.18 5.78
C LEU A 645 25.63 -4.00 6.85
N PRO A 646 25.15 -5.20 7.22
CA PRO A 646 25.90 -6.12 8.07
C PRO A 646 27.02 -6.81 7.28
N MET A 647 28.02 -7.34 7.99
CA MET A 647 28.98 -8.25 7.36
C MET A 647 28.31 -9.53 6.85
N TYR A 648 28.83 -10.11 5.76
CA TYR A 648 28.38 -11.42 5.29
C TYR A 648 28.54 -12.48 6.39
N GLY A 649 27.55 -13.35 6.54
CA GLY A 649 27.52 -14.37 7.59
C GLY A 649 27.24 -13.85 9.01
N LEU A 650 26.90 -12.57 9.21
CA LEU A 650 26.58 -12.04 10.55
C LEU A 650 25.42 -12.80 11.22
N TYR A 651 24.40 -13.20 10.46
CA TYR A 651 23.26 -13.99 10.95
C TYR A 651 23.74 -15.28 11.65
N GLU A 652 24.50 -16.11 10.94
CA GLU A 652 25.07 -17.35 11.46
C GLU A 652 26.08 -17.14 12.60
N TYR A 653 26.80 -16.03 12.60
CA TYR A 653 27.69 -15.65 13.70
C TYR A 653 26.91 -15.27 14.98
N LEU A 654 25.78 -14.59 14.84
CA LEU A 654 24.89 -14.25 15.96
C LEU A 654 24.19 -15.49 16.53
N ARG A 655 23.67 -16.40 15.67
CA ARG A 655 23.13 -17.70 16.10
C ARG A 655 24.13 -18.52 16.93
N LYS A 656 25.40 -18.54 16.52
CA LYS A 656 26.49 -19.19 17.28
C LYS A 656 26.79 -18.45 18.59
N SER A 657 26.73 -17.12 18.57
CA SER A 657 26.92 -16.28 19.76
C SER A 657 25.81 -16.48 20.81
N VAL A 658 24.57 -16.78 20.39
CA VAL A 658 23.45 -17.12 21.30
C VAL A 658 23.79 -18.26 22.24
N VAL A 659 24.34 -19.36 21.69
CA VAL A 659 24.75 -20.54 22.46
C VAL A 659 26.03 -20.27 23.25
N GLN A 660 27.04 -19.69 22.60
CA GLN A 660 28.36 -19.44 23.21
C GLN A 660 28.34 -18.46 24.40
N LEU A 661 27.35 -17.57 24.46
CA LEU A 661 27.22 -16.55 25.51
C LEU A 661 26.02 -16.78 26.44
N ASP A 662 25.34 -17.93 26.35
CA ASP A 662 24.18 -18.28 27.18
C ASP A 662 23.09 -17.19 27.21
N MET A 663 22.67 -16.75 26.03
CA MET A 663 21.61 -15.73 25.88
C MET A 663 20.23 -16.22 26.36
N ALA A 664 20.05 -17.55 26.49
CA ALA A 664 18.80 -18.17 26.90
C ALA A 664 18.51 -17.97 28.40
N ASN A 665 19.55 -17.94 29.24
CA ASN A 665 19.41 -17.82 30.70
C ASN A 665 19.89 -16.47 31.27
N THR A 666 20.37 -15.54 30.43
CA THR A 666 20.96 -14.27 30.89
C THR A 666 20.47 -13.04 30.12
N LYS A 667 20.33 -11.91 30.82
CA LYS A 667 20.09 -10.60 30.20
C LYS A 667 21.39 -10.05 29.62
N LYS A 668 21.56 -10.21 28.31
CA LYS A 668 22.70 -9.69 27.55
C LYS A 668 22.23 -8.90 26.33
N ALA A 669 22.96 -7.84 26.00
CA ALA A 669 22.83 -7.09 24.76
C ALA A 669 24.14 -7.24 23.99
N LEU A 670 24.12 -8.01 22.90
CA LEU A 670 25.32 -8.27 22.10
C LEU A 670 25.56 -7.11 21.14
N VAL A 671 26.55 -6.27 21.46
CA VAL A 671 26.91 -5.10 20.67
C VAL A 671 27.64 -5.52 19.40
N VAL A 672 27.11 -5.09 18.25
CA VAL A 672 27.76 -5.18 16.93
C VAL A 672 28.42 -3.83 16.63
N PRO A 673 29.76 -3.74 16.55
CA PRO A 673 30.45 -2.49 16.27
C PRO A 673 30.13 -1.90 14.89
N ALA A 674 29.86 -0.60 14.90
CA ALA A 674 29.47 0.17 13.74
C ALA A 674 30.63 1.01 13.18
N PHE A 675 30.76 0.98 11.87
CA PHE A 675 31.73 1.74 11.09
C PHE A 675 31.00 2.58 10.04
N GLU A 676 31.67 3.56 9.43
CA GLU A 676 31.12 4.38 8.35
C GLU A 676 32.09 4.51 7.18
N THR A 677 31.54 4.60 5.98
CA THR A 677 32.27 5.14 4.83
C THR A 677 31.69 6.50 4.44
N LEU A 678 32.53 7.37 3.89
CA LEU A 678 32.10 8.62 3.24
C LEU A 678 31.95 8.46 1.71
N ARG A 679 32.13 7.23 1.19
CA ARG A 679 32.14 6.94 -0.26
C ARG A 679 30.89 6.17 -0.67
N TYR A 680 30.14 6.69 -1.65
CA TYR A 680 28.96 6.01 -2.22
C TYR A 680 29.27 4.65 -2.89
N ARG A 681 30.55 4.38 -3.19
CA ARG A 681 31.04 3.07 -3.65
C ARG A 681 32.08 2.56 -2.66
N LEU A 682 31.83 1.39 -2.10
CA LEU A 682 32.70 0.69 -1.15
C LEU A 682 33.00 -0.71 -1.69
N SER A 683 34.28 -1.11 -1.66
CA SER A 683 34.63 -2.53 -1.78
C SER A 683 34.37 -3.16 -0.41
N TYR A 684 33.16 -3.71 -0.23
CA TYR A 684 32.71 -4.15 1.09
C TYR A 684 33.66 -5.22 1.66
N PRO A 685 34.27 -5.01 2.84
CA PRO A 685 35.25 -5.95 3.38
C PRO A 685 34.60 -7.31 3.68
N LYS A 686 35.31 -8.39 3.37
CA LYS A 686 34.86 -9.77 3.59
C LYS A 686 35.31 -10.33 4.93
N SER A 687 36.22 -9.64 5.61
CA SER A 687 36.84 -10.09 6.85
C SER A 687 37.18 -8.92 7.77
N LYS A 688 37.35 -9.19 9.08
CA LYS A 688 37.85 -8.20 10.04
C LYS A 688 39.22 -7.64 9.61
N ALA A 689 40.10 -8.47 9.05
CA ALA A 689 41.41 -8.04 8.58
C ALA A 689 41.33 -7.02 7.43
N GLU A 690 40.44 -7.24 6.45
CA GLU A 690 40.17 -6.25 5.39
C GLU A 690 39.58 -4.96 5.94
N LEU A 691 38.64 -5.04 6.90
CA LEU A 691 38.07 -3.84 7.54
C LEU A 691 39.14 -3.05 8.30
N LEU A 692 40.03 -3.72 9.04
CA LEU A 692 41.16 -3.06 9.74
C LEU A 692 42.08 -2.35 8.75
N SER A 693 42.43 -3.01 7.63
CA SER A 693 43.20 -2.39 6.55
C SER A 693 42.50 -1.16 5.96
N GLN A 694 41.16 -1.22 5.77
CA GLN A 694 40.37 -0.08 5.30
C GLN A 694 40.24 1.07 6.32
N LEU A 695 40.31 0.79 7.62
CA LEU A 695 40.44 1.83 8.65
C LEU A 695 41.83 2.50 8.58
N ASP A 696 42.89 1.70 8.42
CA ASP A 696 44.28 2.19 8.40
C ASP A 696 44.60 2.99 7.12
N MET A 697 43.93 2.69 6.01
CA MET A 697 43.94 3.50 4.78
C MET A 697 42.99 4.71 4.82
N GLY A 698 42.25 4.93 5.91
CA GLY A 698 41.28 6.03 6.02
C GLY A 698 40.12 5.96 5.00
N THR A 699 39.75 4.76 4.54
CA THR A 699 38.59 4.55 3.64
C THR A 699 37.31 4.18 4.40
N LEU A 700 37.47 3.69 5.63
CA LEU A 700 36.45 3.54 6.65
C LEU A 700 36.83 4.33 7.91
N PHE A 701 35.83 4.64 8.73
CA PHE A 701 35.99 5.24 10.05
C PHE A 701 35.11 4.50 11.07
N THR A 702 35.34 4.72 12.37
CA THR A 702 34.36 4.32 13.39
C THR A 702 33.11 5.21 13.28
N PHE A 703 31.92 4.64 13.41
CA PHE A 703 30.68 5.38 13.12
C PHE A 703 30.53 6.64 14.00
N ARG A 704 30.21 7.76 13.37
CA ARG A 704 30.06 9.10 13.95
C ARG A 704 31.26 9.66 14.72
N TYR A 705 32.48 9.14 14.53
CA TYR A 705 33.67 9.54 15.31
C TYR A 705 33.88 11.06 15.43
N HIS A 706 33.54 11.81 14.37
CA HIS A 706 33.77 13.24 14.18
C HIS A 706 32.59 14.15 14.60
N VAL A 707 31.44 13.59 14.98
CA VAL A 707 30.21 14.35 15.30
C VAL A 707 29.45 13.87 16.53
N TRP A 708 29.59 12.60 16.92
CA TRP A 708 28.85 12.01 18.05
C TRP A 708 29.66 10.88 18.72
N THR A 709 30.90 11.20 19.07
CA THR A 709 31.87 10.21 19.59
C THR A 709 31.34 9.47 20.84
N LYS A 710 30.64 10.17 21.74
CA LYS A 710 30.03 9.58 22.95
C LYS A 710 29.10 8.40 22.65
N GLY A 711 28.27 8.51 21.61
CA GLY A 711 27.28 7.49 21.26
C GLY A 711 27.86 6.10 20.99
N HIS A 712 29.16 6.01 20.66
CA HIS A 712 29.82 4.74 20.37
C HIS A 712 31.15 4.52 21.12
N ALA A 713 31.67 5.50 21.86
CA ALA A 713 32.93 5.37 22.59
C ALA A 713 33.01 4.17 23.56
N PRO A 714 31.96 3.82 24.35
CA PRO A 714 32.01 2.68 25.27
C PRO A 714 32.23 1.32 24.59
N THR A 715 31.95 1.19 23.28
CA THR A 715 32.31 0.01 22.47
C THR A 715 33.81 -0.32 22.53
N ASN A 716 34.65 0.69 22.83
CA ASN A 716 36.11 0.61 22.91
C ASN A 716 36.71 0.00 21.63
N PHE A 717 36.61 0.74 20.52
CA PHE A 717 37.12 0.30 19.23
C PHE A 717 38.63 -0.03 19.24
N ALA A 718 39.43 0.64 20.09
CA ALA A 718 40.85 0.32 20.24
C ALA A 718 41.06 -1.12 20.75
N LYS A 719 40.31 -1.53 21.77
CA LYS A 719 40.24 -2.93 22.25
C LYS A 719 39.64 -3.86 21.18
N TRP A 720 38.59 -3.42 20.47
CA TRP A 720 37.96 -4.23 19.44
C TRP A 720 38.95 -4.67 18.35
N ARG A 721 39.85 -3.78 17.90
CA ARG A 721 40.82 -4.08 16.82
C ARG A 721 41.63 -5.35 17.09
N THR A 722 42.07 -5.57 18.32
CA THR A 722 42.88 -6.74 18.73
C THR A 722 42.10 -7.85 19.41
N ALA A 723 40.86 -7.60 19.87
CA ALA A 723 40.04 -8.61 20.53
C ALA A 723 39.74 -9.82 19.64
N THR A 724 39.92 -11.02 20.19
CA THR A 724 39.54 -12.31 19.60
C THR A 724 38.34 -12.96 20.30
N THR A 725 38.08 -12.60 21.56
CA THR A 725 36.96 -13.06 22.40
C THR A 725 35.98 -11.93 22.71
N PRO A 726 34.69 -12.23 22.96
CA PRO A 726 33.71 -11.24 23.40
C PRO A 726 34.09 -10.60 24.74
N TYR A 727 33.80 -9.31 24.90
CA TYR A 727 34.14 -8.58 26.12
C TYR A 727 33.01 -7.66 26.59
N ARG A 728 32.85 -7.57 27.90
CA ARG A 728 31.91 -6.64 28.53
C ARG A 728 32.39 -5.19 28.39
N VAL A 729 31.43 -4.29 28.27
CA VAL A 729 31.60 -2.83 28.37
C VAL A 729 30.56 -2.27 29.34
N GLN A 730 30.82 -1.12 29.93
CA GLN A 730 29.85 -0.44 30.79
C GLN A 730 28.96 0.48 29.94
N TRP A 731 27.75 0.75 30.44
CA TRP A 731 26.91 1.81 29.90
C TRP A 731 27.47 3.18 30.32
N GLU A 732 27.42 4.15 29.41
CA GLU A 732 27.76 5.55 29.67
C GLU A 732 26.67 6.47 29.09
N ALA A 733 26.64 7.72 29.55
CA ALA A 733 25.67 8.70 29.04
C ALA A 733 25.79 8.89 27.51
N ASP A 734 24.63 9.04 26.86
CA ASP A 734 24.46 9.13 25.40
C ASP A 734 24.81 7.85 24.60
N PHE A 735 25.22 6.73 25.24
CA PHE A 735 25.59 5.48 24.55
C PHE A 735 24.44 4.88 23.74
N GLU A 736 24.68 4.60 22.45
CA GLU A 736 23.66 4.15 21.50
C GLU A 736 24.15 3.08 20.49
N PRO A 737 24.67 1.91 20.96
CA PRO A 737 25.12 0.82 20.11
C PRO A 737 24.02 0.22 19.23
N TYR A 738 24.43 -0.60 18.27
CA TYR A 738 23.54 -1.55 17.59
C TYR A 738 23.68 -2.90 18.27
N VAL A 739 22.56 -3.53 18.60
CA VAL A 739 22.53 -4.69 19.52
C VAL A 739 21.67 -5.82 19.01
N MET A 740 22.11 -7.06 19.25
CA MET A 740 21.26 -8.23 19.26
C MET A 740 20.79 -8.50 20.69
N VAL A 741 19.48 -8.64 20.87
CA VAL A 741 18.81 -8.87 22.15
C VAL A 741 17.77 -9.99 22.02
N ARG A 742 17.32 -10.53 23.15
CA ARG A 742 16.12 -11.39 23.20
C ARG A 742 14.88 -10.61 22.73
N ARG A 743 13.85 -11.34 22.27
CA ARG A 743 12.57 -10.74 21.84
C ARG A 743 11.77 -10.10 22.98
N ASP A 744 11.98 -10.52 24.22
CA ASP A 744 11.32 -9.99 25.43
C ASP A 744 11.99 -8.72 26.02
N CYS A 745 12.78 -8.02 25.19
CA CYS A 745 13.32 -6.71 25.53
C CYS A 745 12.23 -5.62 25.56
N PRO A 746 12.45 -4.48 26.24
CA PRO A 746 11.53 -3.36 26.21
C PRO A 746 11.32 -2.80 24.80
N GLU A 747 10.13 -2.27 24.55
CA GLU A 747 9.84 -1.44 23.37
C GLU A 747 10.57 -0.08 23.43
N TYR A 748 10.71 0.59 22.28
CA TYR A 748 11.21 1.96 22.24
C TYR A 748 10.15 2.95 22.73
N ASP A 749 10.51 3.90 23.60
CA ASP A 749 9.56 4.90 24.10
C ASP A 749 9.08 5.83 22.96
N ARG A 750 7.76 5.83 22.73
CA ARG A 750 7.05 6.62 21.73
C ARG A 750 7.08 8.14 21.97
N ARG A 751 7.54 8.63 23.13
CA ARG A 751 7.78 10.06 23.39
C ARG A 751 8.81 10.67 22.45
N PHE A 752 9.78 9.88 21.97
CA PHE A 752 10.88 10.35 21.13
C PHE A 752 10.56 10.16 19.64
N VAL A 753 9.82 11.11 19.08
CA VAL A 753 9.55 11.21 17.63
C VAL A 753 10.61 12.05 16.90
N GLY A 754 10.81 11.78 15.61
CA GLY A 754 11.80 12.44 14.78
C GLY A 754 13.26 12.12 15.16
N PHE A 755 14.09 13.17 15.18
CA PHE A 755 15.52 13.09 15.45
C PHE A 755 15.88 13.34 16.92
N GLY A 756 16.84 12.56 17.44
CA GLY A 756 17.43 12.72 18.77
C GLY A 756 16.79 11.84 19.85
N TRP A 757 17.62 11.36 20.78
CA TRP A 757 17.30 10.53 21.97
C TRP A 757 16.53 9.19 21.75
N ASN A 758 15.99 8.95 20.55
CA ASN A 758 15.13 7.82 20.24
C ASN A 758 15.76 6.43 20.53
N LYS A 759 17.04 6.21 20.20
CA LYS A 759 17.78 4.97 20.48
C LYS A 759 18.48 5.00 21.84
N VAL A 760 18.99 6.17 22.26
CA VAL A 760 19.61 6.39 23.59
C VAL A 760 18.66 5.98 24.73
N ALA A 761 17.39 6.36 24.65
CA ALA A 761 16.37 6.01 25.66
C ALA A 761 16.17 4.49 25.78
N HIS A 762 16.14 3.77 24.66
CA HIS A 762 15.99 2.30 24.65
C HIS A 762 17.20 1.58 25.25
N ILE A 763 18.41 2.03 24.91
CA ILE A 763 19.64 1.49 25.49
C ILE A 763 19.75 1.81 26.99
N MET A 764 19.28 2.98 27.43
CA MET A 764 19.14 3.32 28.84
C MET A 764 18.13 2.42 29.56
N GLU A 765 17.03 2.01 28.92
CA GLU A 765 16.09 1.05 29.52
C GLU A 765 16.66 -0.37 29.61
N LEU A 766 17.46 -0.83 28.63
CA LEU A 766 18.20 -2.09 28.75
C LEU A 766 19.19 -2.07 29.93
N ASP A 767 19.95 -0.98 30.09
CA ASP A 767 20.88 -0.80 31.22
C ASP A 767 20.15 -0.75 32.58
N ALA A 768 19.01 -0.06 32.66
CA ALA A 768 18.17 -0.01 33.86
C ALA A 768 17.51 -1.35 34.20
N GLN A 769 17.30 -2.21 33.19
CA GLN A 769 16.87 -3.59 33.35
C GLN A 769 18.03 -4.57 33.58
N GLU A 770 19.25 -4.08 33.84
CA GLU A 770 20.44 -4.88 34.17
C GLU A 770 20.92 -5.81 33.03
N TYR A 771 20.78 -5.39 31.78
CA TYR A 771 21.40 -6.10 30.64
C TYR A 771 22.91 -5.88 30.58
N GLU A 772 23.68 -6.96 30.47
CA GLU A 772 25.13 -6.87 30.24
C GLU A 772 25.42 -6.52 28.77
N PHE A 773 26.11 -5.41 28.51
CA PHE A 773 26.58 -5.05 27.17
C PHE A 773 27.85 -5.82 26.83
N VAL A 774 27.78 -6.71 25.83
CA VAL A 774 28.90 -7.57 25.41
C VAL A 774 29.25 -7.28 23.96
N VAL A 775 30.44 -6.72 23.72
CA VAL A 775 30.92 -6.43 22.37
C VAL A 775 31.44 -7.69 21.71
N LEU A 776 30.95 -7.95 20.50
CA LEU A 776 31.36 -9.09 19.69
C LEU A 776 32.66 -8.80 18.92
N PRO A 777 33.69 -9.66 19.02
CA PRO A 777 35.04 -9.36 18.52
C PRO A 777 35.14 -9.44 16.99
N ASN A 778 34.30 -10.26 16.35
CA ASN A 778 34.40 -10.54 14.91
C ASN A 778 33.15 -10.11 14.12
N ALA A 779 32.13 -9.54 14.78
CA ALA A 779 30.99 -8.92 14.11
C ALA A 779 31.31 -7.46 13.74
N TYR A 780 30.72 -6.97 12.64
CA TYR A 780 30.67 -5.55 12.31
C TYR A 780 29.53 -5.24 11.33
N MET A 781 29.18 -3.96 11.24
CA MET A 781 28.26 -3.38 10.27
C MET A 781 28.78 -2.03 9.78
N ILE A 782 28.47 -1.65 8.54
CA ILE A 782 28.95 -0.41 7.91
C ILE A 782 27.77 0.47 7.49
N HIS A 783 27.79 1.70 7.96
CA HIS A 783 26.89 2.78 7.56
C HIS A 783 27.22 3.28 6.16
N MET A 784 26.20 3.39 5.31
CA MET A 784 26.33 3.85 3.92
C MET A 784 25.92 5.33 3.79
N PRO A 785 26.60 6.15 2.95
CA PRO A 785 26.23 7.55 2.75
C PRO A 785 24.80 7.75 2.24
N HIS A 786 24.07 8.64 2.91
CA HIS A 786 22.68 8.98 2.59
C HIS A 786 22.42 10.49 2.80
N ALA A 787 21.32 11.00 2.25
CA ALA A 787 20.90 12.38 2.47
C ALA A 787 20.42 12.62 3.92
N PRO A 788 20.67 13.80 4.54
CA PRO A 788 20.09 14.15 5.84
C PRO A 788 18.55 14.13 5.81
N SER A 789 17.92 13.69 6.89
CA SER A 789 16.46 13.67 7.01
C SER A 789 15.87 15.08 7.26
N PHE A 790 14.55 15.20 7.13
CA PHE A 790 13.85 16.45 7.45
C PHE A 790 13.91 16.76 8.97
N ASP A 791 13.79 15.76 9.84
CA ASP A 791 13.78 15.98 11.29
C ASP A 791 15.16 16.35 11.87
N ILE A 792 16.29 15.89 11.31
CA ILE A 792 17.61 16.44 11.71
C ILE A 792 17.76 17.91 11.28
N THR A 793 17.12 18.30 10.17
CA THR A 793 17.09 19.69 9.70
C THR A 793 16.24 20.56 10.64
N LYS A 794 15.03 20.10 11.03
CA LYS A 794 14.22 20.72 12.09
C LYS A 794 14.96 20.84 13.41
N PHE A 795 15.60 19.77 13.89
CA PHE A 795 16.36 19.79 15.16
C PHE A 795 17.46 20.86 15.16
N ARG A 796 18.13 21.07 14.02
CA ARG A 796 19.17 22.10 13.85
C ARG A 796 18.59 23.51 13.78
N SER A 797 17.51 23.74 13.02
CA SER A 797 16.94 25.09 12.85
C SER A 797 16.06 25.55 14.02
N ASN A 798 15.24 24.66 14.59
CA ASN A 798 14.21 25.01 15.56
C ASN A 798 14.73 24.93 17.02
N LYS A 799 14.79 26.07 17.72
CA LYS A 799 15.12 26.14 19.15
C LYS A 799 14.11 25.35 20.00
N GLN A 800 12.81 25.46 19.70
CA GLN A 800 11.75 24.84 20.49
C GLN A 800 11.82 23.31 20.46
N TYR A 801 12.17 22.73 19.30
CA TYR A 801 12.45 21.30 19.17
C TYR A 801 13.48 20.84 20.21
N ARG A 802 14.59 21.60 20.37
CA ARG A 802 15.68 21.23 21.29
C ARG A 802 15.31 21.41 22.75
N VAL A 803 14.51 22.43 23.08
CA VAL A 803 13.94 22.59 24.43
C VAL A 803 13.06 21.39 24.77
N CYS A 804 12.13 21.03 23.89
CA CYS A 804 11.25 19.88 24.08
C CYS A 804 12.01 18.57 24.19
N LEU A 805 13.04 18.33 23.37
CA LEU A 805 13.85 17.12 23.48
C LEU A 805 14.53 17.01 24.86
N LYS A 806 14.95 18.13 25.46
CA LYS A 806 15.50 18.17 26.83
C LYS A 806 14.42 17.87 27.88
N THR A 807 13.26 18.53 27.82
CA THR A 807 12.14 18.27 28.74
C THR A 807 11.65 16.82 28.66
N LEU A 808 11.54 16.26 27.45
CA LEU A 808 11.13 14.88 27.23
C LEU A 808 12.16 13.86 27.74
N LYS A 809 13.47 14.19 27.67
CA LYS A 809 14.56 13.45 28.31
C LYS A 809 14.42 13.47 29.83
N GLU A 810 14.25 14.63 30.43
CA GLU A 810 14.16 14.79 31.89
C GLU A 810 12.97 14.00 32.46
N GLU A 811 11.79 14.13 31.84
CA GLU A 811 10.60 13.34 32.19
C GLU A 811 10.84 11.82 32.00
N PHE A 812 11.58 11.39 30.97
CA PHE A 812 11.94 9.99 30.78
C PHE A 812 12.85 9.49 31.92
N GLN A 813 13.91 10.22 32.27
CA GLN A 813 14.82 9.86 33.37
C GLN A 813 14.08 9.81 34.73
N GLN A 814 13.13 10.71 34.97
CA GLN A 814 12.24 10.64 36.13
C GLN A 814 11.35 9.39 36.13
N ASN A 815 10.77 9.02 34.98
CA ASN A 815 9.99 7.78 34.89
C ASN A 815 10.85 6.52 35.06
N MET A 816 12.09 6.53 34.56
CA MET A 816 13.06 5.46 34.76
C MET A 816 13.41 5.26 36.24
N SER A 817 13.71 6.35 36.98
CA SER A 817 13.96 6.26 38.43
C SER A 817 12.74 5.82 39.24
N ARG A 818 11.51 6.18 38.83
CA ARG A 818 10.28 5.66 39.43
C ARG A 818 10.03 4.18 39.16
N ARG A 819 10.40 3.68 37.98
CA ARG A 819 10.13 2.29 37.52
C ARG A 819 11.20 1.28 37.92
N TYR A 820 12.46 1.70 38.00
CA TYR A 820 13.62 0.83 38.28
C TYR A 820 14.40 1.20 39.55
N GLY A 821 13.97 2.23 40.27
CA GLY A 821 14.53 2.60 41.57
C GLY A 821 16.03 2.86 41.52
N PHE A 822 16.77 2.18 42.40
CA PHE A 822 18.22 2.38 42.60
C PHE A 822 19.04 2.21 41.31
N ALA A 823 18.71 1.22 40.47
CA ALA A 823 19.41 0.96 39.20
C ALA A 823 19.40 2.17 38.24
N ALA A 824 18.35 3.00 38.32
CA ALA A 824 18.15 4.17 37.47
C ALA A 824 18.53 5.52 38.12
N LEU A 825 18.94 5.55 39.39
CA LEU A 825 19.39 6.80 40.05
C LEU A 825 20.62 7.40 39.36
N LYS A 826 21.49 6.56 38.77
CA LYS A 826 22.68 6.97 38.01
C LYS A 826 22.39 7.87 36.80
N TYR A 827 21.16 7.92 36.32
CA TYR A 827 20.76 8.83 35.23
C TYR A 827 20.36 10.23 35.72
N MET A 828 19.91 10.36 36.98
CA MET A 828 19.41 11.62 37.54
C MET A 828 20.53 12.61 37.90
N THR A 829 21.74 12.10 38.18
CA THR A 829 22.89 12.89 38.66
C THR A 829 23.64 13.67 37.58
N ALA A 830 23.11 13.74 36.35
CA ALA A 830 23.85 14.21 35.17
C ALA A 830 23.83 15.75 34.94
N GLU A 831 22.93 16.51 35.58
CA GLU A 831 22.72 17.95 35.25
C GLU A 831 22.71 18.92 36.45
N ASN A 832 23.02 18.47 37.67
CA ASN A 832 23.11 19.36 38.86
C ASN A 832 24.47 20.09 39.01
N ASN A 833 25.41 19.93 38.07
CA ASN A 833 26.77 20.48 38.12
C ASN A 833 27.12 21.25 36.83
N SER A 834 26.26 22.18 36.40
CA SER A 834 26.49 23.08 35.24
C SER A 834 25.86 24.45 35.44
#